data_AF-A0A9W4HEK0-F1
#
_entry.id   AF-A0A9W4HEK0-F1
#
_cell.length_a   1.000
_cell.length_b   1.000
_cell.length_c   1.000
_cell.angle_alpha   90.00
_cell.angle_beta   90.00
_cell.angle_gamma   90.00
#
_symmetry.space_group_name_H-M   'P 1'
#
loop_
_entity.id
_entity.type
_entity.pdbx_description
1 polymer ?
#
loop_
_entity_poly.entity_id
_entity_poly.type
_entity_poly.pdbx_seq_one_letter_code
_entity_poly.pdbx_strand_id
1 'polypeptide(L)'
;MHFISLIAFYFTTTITAAGAYPITGDDVNCRSGPGTSYASVKTYKKGQDVKISCQTPGTEIFGNSIWDKTSDNCYVSDYYVKTGSSGYVTTKCGSSGGGGSTGGKAIIAAAETQKGLPYVWGGGGCRGPSGGGFDCSGLTQYAICKALKITIPRVAQDQYDSGMGKRYPRSQAKPGDLLFWGTGGDCKTKVVHVGIFIKDGLMINAARTGTPVREQAIWTSYGGEKICPEVMSERKRTPVPGFPISSGLSPHADWITSPEPGSEVLKSGISEPGQLPKPHGTEIKCDLIMKTSMASQTEADEAKDPEPPREVQYSQFTVNTKRYVVAMGSLASFFSPLSSSIYLPALTTIADDLHVSISRVNLTVTTYLIMQGVAPMFTAGFSDSAGRRPAYILCFTVYLAANLGLGLQNSYAAILVLRCLQSAGSSGTVALANGLVGDTITSAERGSYVAFASIGSMLGPSLSPIIGGLISQYTDWHWIFWFLLILGGVFFLFLVLFLPETCRKVVGDGSIPPPPLNNSVVDVIRHRRRKAQGLIPNPEEEAEVRRNYSLRFPSPMPTFKILLDFETSAILLTTGLLFAGFYAVMTGASTSFHTIYKFNSLQAALMYLPIGAGGVMSAFTTGRLVDWNYRRHARRAGLPVVKNVRPDISNFNIERARLEVALPYYYISNIAMVAYGWVMGRKVHISAPVILLFITGWALIGTSQVLNVLMVDLWPGKSATATAANNLFRCELGAAASAAISPMASAMGQGWAYTTLALISIAVSPFLWVVAVKGIKWRQKRNRKEEEKASSAKA
;
A
#
# COMPACT_ATOMS: atom_id res chain seq x y z
N MET A 1 -38.02 -4.65 -4.19
CA MET A 1 -37.04 -4.82 -5.30
C MET A 1 -36.11 -3.61 -5.50
N HIS A 2 -36.51 -2.35 -5.28
CA HIS A 2 -35.64 -1.18 -5.55
C HIS A 2 -34.31 -1.09 -4.76
N PHE A 3 -34.16 -1.74 -3.61
CA PHE A 3 -32.89 -1.78 -2.88
C PHE A 3 -31.79 -2.62 -3.56
N ILE A 4 -32.16 -3.58 -4.42
CA ILE A 4 -31.21 -4.48 -5.10
C ILE A 4 -30.48 -3.72 -6.22
N SER A 5 -31.21 -2.87 -6.96
CA SER A 5 -30.63 -2.01 -8.01
C SER A 5 -29.61 -1.01 -7.46
N LEU A 6 -29.83 -0.48 -6.25
CA LEU A 6 -28.91 0.48 -5.61
C LEU A 6 -27.58 -0.16 -5.19
N ILE A 7 -27.58 -1.41 -4.72
CA ILE A 7 -26.35 -2.11 -4.32
C ILE A 7 -25.58 -2.60 -5.56
N ALA A 8 -26.27 -3.05 -6.61
CA ALA A 8 -25.64 -3.41 -7.88
C ALA A 8 -24.94 -2.21 -8.56
N PHE A 9 -25.47 -0.99 -8.41
CA PHE A 9 -24.88 0.23 -8.99
C PHE A 9 -23.55 0.67 -8.33
N TYR A 10 -23.27 0.20 -7.11
CA TYR A 10 -22.01 0.48 -6.41
C TYR A 10 -20.87 -0.50 -6.74
N PHE A 11 -21.14 -1.58 -7.50
CA PHE A 11 -20.15 -2.61 -7.83
C PHE A 11 -19.67 -2.59 -9.30
N THR A 12 -20.17 -1.68 -10.13
CA THR A 12 -19.86 -1.62 -11.58
C THR A 12 -18.99 -0.43 -12.01
N THR A 13 -18.46 0.39 -11.09
CA THR A 13 -17.67 1.60 -11.41
C THR A 13 -16.22 1.57 -10.94
N THR A 14 -15.57 0.39 -10.96
CA THR A 14 -14.10 0.29 -11.02
C THR A 14 -13.60 -0.65 -12.12
N ILE A 15 -14.16 -0.51 -13.33
CA ILE A 15 -13.51 -0.92 -14.56
C ILE A 15 -13.45 0.33 -15.46
N THR A 16 -12.32 1.05 -15.44
CA THR A 16 -12.02 2.04 -16.48
C THR A 16 -11.65 1.31 -17.77
N ALA A 17 -12.66 0.78 -18.47
CA ALA A 17 -12.53 0.35 -19.85
C ALA A 17 -12.40 1.60 -20.73
N ALA A 18 -11.23 1.79 -21.33
CA ALA A 18 -11.03 2.89 -22.27
C ALA A 18 -11.68 2.56 -23.63
N GLY A 19 -12.76 3.28 -23.95
CA GLY A 19 -13.10 3.61 -25.32
C GLY A 19 -14.05 2.68 -26.06
N ALA A 20 -15.35 2.93 -25.88
CA ALA A 20 -16.35 3.02 -26.94
C ALA A 20 -17.57 3.80 -26.41
N TYR A 21 -18.23 4.58 -27.25
CA TYR A 21 -19.47 5.31 -26.93
C TYR A 21 -20.51 5.05 -28.03
N PRO A 22 -21.75 4.68 -27.70
CA PRO A 22 -22.76 4.37 -28.70
C PRO A 22 -23.37 5.64 -29.31
N ILE A 23 -23.65 5.58 -30.62
CA ILE A 23 -24.37 6.61 -31.36
C ILE A 23 -25.86 6.60 -30.97
N THR A 24 -26.43 7.78 -30.71
CA THR A 24 -27.82 7.95 -30.23
C THR A 24 -28.83 8.27 -31.34
N GLY A 25 -28.37 8.89 -32.44
CA GLY A 25 -29.19 9.25 -33.60
C GLY A 25 -29.29 8.15 -34.65
N ASP A 26 -30.31 8.24 -35.49
CA ASP A 26 -30.48 7.40 -36.67
C ASP A 26 -29.71 8.00 -37.87
N ASP A 27 -28.88 7.20 -38.53
CA ASP A 27 -28.04 7.56 -39.70
C ASP A 27 -27.22 8.86 -39.55
N VAL A 28 -26.36 8.90 -38.53
CA VAL A 28 -25.56 10.06 -38.17
C VAL A 28 -24.33 10.18 -39.07
N ASN A 29 -24.24 11.28 -39.82
CA ASN A 29 -23.13 11.58 -40.73
C ASN A 29 -21.87 12.04 -39.99
N CYS A 30 -20.79 11.30 -40.14
CA CYS A 30 -19.43 11.65 -39.74
C CYS A 30 -18.73 12.41 -40.87
N ARG A 31 -18.20 13.61 -40.59
CA ARG A 31 -17.78 14.60 -41.58
C ARG A 31 -16.27 14.83 -41.59
N SER A 32 -15.74 15.44 -42.65
CA SER A 32 -14.31 15.73 -42.78
C SER A 32 -13.79 16.83 -41.84
N GLY A 33 -14.69 17.63 -41.24
CA GLY A 33 -14.38 18.67 -40.26
C GLY A 33 -15.53 18.90 -39.27
N PRO A 34 -15.31 19.70 -38.22
CA PRO A 34 -16.24 19.89 -37.11
C PRO A 34 -17.35 20.89 -37.46
N GLY A 35 -18.28 20.49 -38.32
CA GLY A 35 -19.41 21.33 -38.72
C GLY A 35 -20.26 20.70 -39.81
N THR A 36 -21.49 21.21 -39.99
CA THR A 36 -22.45 20.67 -40.98
C THR A 36 -22.12 21.05 -42.42
N SER A 37 -21.27 22.05 -42.64
CA SER A 37 -20.77 22.45 -43.96
C SER A 37 -19.69 21.52 -44.52
N TYR A 38 -19.08 20.67 -43.69
CA TYR A 38 -18.06 19.71 -44.14
C TYR A 38 -18.69 18.48 -44.79
N ALA A 39 -18.05 17.96 -45.84
CA ALA A 39 -18.51 16.77 -46.57
C ALA A 39 -18.69 15.56 -45.64
N SER A 40 -19.73 14.75 -45.88
CA SER A 40 -19.90 13.47 -45.20
C SER A 40 -18.87 12.48 -45.71
N VAL A 41 -18.16 11.84 -44.79
CA VAL A 41 -17.12 10.82 -45.05
C VAL A 41 -17.67 9.42 -44.81
N LYS A 42 -18.58 9.27 -43.84
CA LYS A 42 -19.16 8.00 -43.40
C LYS A 42 -20.47 8.26 -42.65
N THR A 43 -21.38 7.30 -42.61
CA THR A 43 -22.60 7.35 -41.81
C THR A 43 -22.58 6.25 -40.75
N TYR A 44 -22.97 6.57 -39.51
CA TYR A 44 -23.08 5.63 -38.41
C TYR A 44 -24.54 5.29 -38.11
N LYS A 45 -24.80 4.01 -37.81
CA LYS A 45 -26.13 3.55 -37.37
C LYS A 45 -26.33 3.77 -35.86
N LYS A 46 -27.58 3.89 -35.44
CA LYS A 46 -27.96 3.99 -34.02
C LYS A 46 -27.49 2.77 -33.24
N GLY A 47 -26.92 2.99 -32.05
CA GLY A 47 -26.30 1.95 -31.23
C GLY A 47 -24.92 1.49 -31.71
N GLN A 48 -24.39 2.03 -32.82
CA GLN A 48 -23.02 1.72 -33.24
C GLN A 48 -22.00 2.38 -32.31
N ASP A 49 -21.02 1.61 -31.85
CA ASP A 49 -19.97 2.07 -30.95
C ASP A 49 -18.87 2.82 -31.70
N VAL A 50 -18.56 4.05 -31.26
CA VAL A 50 -17.48 4.89 -31.78
C VAL A 50 -16.45 5.22 -30.70
N LYS A 51 -15.16 5.24 -31.05
CA LYS A 51 -14.08 5.67 -30.15
C LYS A 51 -13.71 7.11 -30.44
N ILE A 52 -13.69 7.97 -29.40
CA ILE A 52 -13.35 9.38 -29.54
C ILE A 52 -11.83 9.57 -29.32
N SER A 53 -11.15 10.07 -30.34
CA SER A 53 -9.72 10.39 -30.35
C SER A 53 -9.42 11.73 -29.67
N CYS A 54 -10.24 12.75 -29.95
CA CYS A 54 -10.17 14.09 -29.37
C CYS A 54 -11.48 14.85 -29.62
N GLN A 55 -11.67 16.00 -28.98
CA GLN A 55 -12.87 16.84 -29.12
C GLN A 55 -12.55 18.29 -29.53
N THR A 56 -13.40 18.93 -30.32
CA THR A 56 -13.19 20.32 -30.79
C THR A 56 -14.48 21.11 -30.78
N PRO A 57 -14.48 22.43 -30.55
CA PRO A 57 -15.64 23.24 -30.92
C PRO A 57 -15.87 23.18 -32.44
N GLY A 58 -17.13 23.35 -32.85
CA GLY A 58 -17.60 23.34 -34.23
C GLY A 58 -18.99 23.95 -34.37
N THR A 59 -19.67 23.73 -35.51
CA THR A 59 -21.05 24.23 -35.71
C THR A 59 -21.99 23.70 -34.62
N GLU A 60 -22.82 24.58 -34.04
CA GLU A 60 -23.75 24.20 -32.99
C GLU A 60 -24.91 23.34 -33.52
N ILE A 61 -25.20 22.25 -32.81
CA ILE A 61 -26.27 21.29 -33.10
C ILE A 61 -27.07 21.07 -31.82
N PHE A 62 -28.33 21.49 -31.81
CA PHE A 62 -29.26 21.36 -30.68
C PHE A 62 -28.66 21.84 -29.33
N GLY A 63 -27.99 22.99 -29.32
CA GLY A 63 -27.36 23.55 -28.11
C GLY A 63 -25.98 22.99 -27.77
N ASN A 64 -25.45 22.03 -28.54
CA ASN A 64 -24.12 21.46 -28.36
C ASN A 64 -23.18 21.88 -29.49
N SER A 65 -22.11 22.59 -29.15
CA SER A 65 -21.07 23.05 -30.08
C SER A 65 -19.82 22.16 -30.10
N ILE A 66 -19.83 21.02 -29.41
CA ILE A 66 -18.71 20.08 -29.33
C ILE A 66 -18.84 19.01 -30.44
N TRP A 67 -17.71 18.72 -31.07
CA TRP A 67 -17.54 17.70 -32.10
C TRP A 67 -16.45 16.71 -31.69
N ASP A 68 -16.82 15.44 -31.72
CA ASP A 68 -15.97 14.27 -31.47
C ASP A 68 -15.23 13.88 -32.74
N LYS A 69 -13.89 13.93 -32.71
CA LYS A 69 -13.08 13.28 -33.72
C LYS A 69 -12.97 11.80 -33.38
N THR A 70 -13.54 10.95 -34.23
CA THR A 70 -13.56 9.49 -34.03
C THR A 70 -12.22 8.83 -34.36
N SER A 71 -12.09 7.52 -34.09
CA SER A 71 -11.00 6.66 -34.57
C SER A 71 -10.95 6.56 -36.10
N ASP A 72 -12.08 6.77 -36.77
CA ASP A 72 -12.21 6.75 -38.23
C ASP A 72 -11.73 8.07 -38.88
N ASN A 73 -11.06 8.93 -38.11
CA ASN A 73 -10.48 10.21 -38.51
C ASN A 73 -11.48 11.25 -39.05
N CYS A 74 -12.78 11.04 -38.84
CA CYS A 74 -13.88 11.96 -39.15
C CYS A 74 -14.54 12.51 -37.86
N TYR A 75 -15.32 13.59 -38.00
CA TYR A 75 -15.95 14.32 -36.89
C TYR A 75 -17.47 14.09 -36.84
N VAL A 76 -18.00 13.84 -35.65
CA VAL A 76 -19.44 13.77 -35.36
C VAL A 76 -19.79 14.75 -34.23
N SER A 77 -21.00 15.30 -34.18
CA SER A 77 -21.42 16.14 -33.06
C SER A 77 -21.60 15.29 -31.78
N ASP A 78 -21.06 15.75 -30.66
CA ASP A 78 -21.15 15.09 -29.34
C ASP A 78 -22.61 14.92 -28.88
N TYR A 79 -23.55 15.72 -29.40
CA TYR A 79 -25.00 15.51 -29.22
C TYR A 79 -25.48 14.10 -29.63
N TYR A 80 -24.84 13.51 -30.65
CA TYR A 80 -25.20 12.19 -31.17
C TYR A 80 -24.35 11.05 -30.59
N VAL A 81 -23.47 11.32 -29.62
CA VAL A 81 -22.57 10.34 -29.01
C VAL A 81 -22.89 10.27 -27.52
N LYS A 82 -23.12 9.07 -26.96
CA LYS A 82 -23.53 8.93 -25.55
C LYS A 82 -22.34 9.05 -24.58
N THR A 83 -21.74 10.22 -24.50
CA THR A 83 -20.55 10.52 -23.68
C THR A 83 -20.86 10.69 -22.18
N GLY A 84 -22.12 10.94 -21.82
CA GLY A 84 -22.57 11.04 -20.42
C GLY A 84 -22.25 12.38 -19.73
N SER A 85 -21.82 13.38 -20.49
CA SER A 85 -21.45 14.73 -20.03
C SER A 85 -21.83 15.75 -21.11
N SER A 86 -22.22 16.97 -20.73
CA SER A 86 -22.48 18.07 -21.67
C SER A 86 -21.23 18.93 -21.94
N GLY A 87 -20.05 18.30 -21.88
CA GLY A 87 -18.76 18.97 -21.90
C GLY A 87 -17.61 17.96 -22.07
N TYR A 88 -16.45 18.48 -22.49
CA TYR A 88 -15.29 17.69 -22.94
C TYR A 88 -14.98 16.46 -22.07
N VAL A 89 -15.18 15.26 -22.62
CA VAL A 89 -14.84 13.97 -22.01
C VAL A 89 -13.45 13.46 -22.40
N THR A 90 -12.82 14.08 -23.39
CA THR A 90 -11.44 13.75 -23.83
C THR A 90 -10.64 15.02 -24.19
N THR A 91 -9.37 14.86 -24.55
CA THR A 91 -8.46 15.95 -24.89
C THR A 91 -8.94 16.74 -26.11
N LYS A 92 -8.65 18.05 -26.14
CA LYS A 92 -9.05 18.89 -27.27
C LYS A 92 -8.19 18.61 -28.53
N CYS A 93 -8.83 18.47 -29.68
CA CYS A 93 -8.13 18.37 -30.96
C CYS A 93 -7.29 19.64 -31.20
N GLY A 94 -6.07 19.47 -31.70
CA GLY A 94 -5.14 20.59 -31.92
C GLY A 94 -4.28 20.98 -30.70
N SER A 95 -4.44 20.34 -29.53
CA SER A 95 -3.48 20.47 -28.42
C SER A 95 -2.17 19.69 -28.63
N SER A 96 -1.62 19.74 -29.85
CA SER A 96 -0.22 19.45 -30.16
C SER A 96 0.58 20.76 -30.02
N GLY A 97 1.66 20.74 -29.24
CA GLY A 97 2.23 21.94 -28.64
C GLY A 97 2.82 22.99 -29.60
N GLY A 98 2.64 24.27 -29.26
CA GLY A 98 3.30 25.41 -29.89
C GLY A 98 3.00 26.74 -29.18
N GLY A 99 3.96 27.67 -29.11
CA GLY A 99 3.68 29.08 -28.76
C GLY A 99 4.07 29.62 -27.37
N GLY A 100 4.69 28.83 -26.48
CA GLY A 100 5.35 29.36 -25.29
C GLY A 100 6.68 30.07 -25.64
N SER A 101 6.94 31.24 -25.05
CA SER A 101 8.23 31.94 -25.20
C SER A 101 9.38 31.07 -24.68
N THR A 102 10.61 31.31 -25.16
CA THR A 102 11.83 30.60 -24.70
C THR A 102 11.96 30.64 -23.18
N GLY A 103 11.66 31.79 -22.56
CA GLY A 103 11.58 31.92 -21.10
C GLY A 103 10.47 31.11 -20.44
N GLY A 104 9.24 31.16 -20.98
CA GLY A 104 8.09 30.46 -20.39
C GLY A 104 8.23 28.93 -20.41
N LYS A 105 8.77 28.37 -21.49
CA LYS A 105 9.13 26.94 -21.57
C LYS A 105 10.22 26.57 -20.55
N ALA A 106 11.22 27.44 -20.37
CA ALA A 106 12.30 27.20 -19.41
C ALA A 106 11.80 27.26 -17.95
N ILE A 107 10.85 28.16 -17.61
CA ILE A 107 10.21 28.21 -16.29
C ILE A 107 9.48 26.89 -15.99
N ILE A 108 8.68 26.40 -16.94
CA ILE A 108 7.99 25.11 -16.80
C ILE A 108 9.02 24.00 -16.60
N ALA A 109 9.99 23.86 -17.50
CA ALA A 109 11.01 22.81 -17.41
C ALA A 109 11.76 22.84 -16.06
N ALA A 110 12.09 24.02 -15.55
CA ALA A 110 12.72 24.17 -14.23
C ALA A 110 11.80 23.66 -13.11
N ALA A 111 10.51 24.02 -13.10
CA ALA A 111 9.56 23.49 -12.13
C ALA A 111 9.34 21.98 -12.28
N GLU A 112 9.33 21.46 -13.52
CA GLU A 112 9.13 20.04 -13.79
C GLU A 112 10.23 19.15 -13.20
N THR A 113 11.49 19.62 -13.16
CA THR A 113 12.58 18.89 -12.49
C THR A 113 12.35 18.68 -10.98
N GLN A 114 11.43 19.43 -10.37
CA GLN A 114 11.11 19.36 -8.95
C GLN A 114 9.84 18.55 -8.66
N LYS A 115 9.18 17.98 -9.69
CA LYS A 115 8.00 17.12 -9.53
C LYS A 115 8.30 15.96 -8.56
N GLY A 116 7.41 15.74 -7.60
CA GLY A 116 7.53 14.72 -6.56
C GLY A 116 8.15 15.17 -5.25
N LEU A 117 8.81 16.34 -5.18
CA LEU A 117 9.29 16.90 -3.91
C LEU A 117 8.11 17.31 -3.02
N PRO A 118 8.20 17.14 -1.68
CA PRO A 118 7.11 17.46 -0.75
C PRO A 118 6.83 18.97 -0.67
N TYR A 119 5.60 19.32 -0.29
CA TYR A 119 5.30 20.68 0.17
C TYR A 119 5.94 20.93 1.54
N VAL A 120 6.63 22.05 1.69
CA VAL A 120 7.22 22.54 2.94
C VAL A 120 6.89 24.02 3.08
N TRP A 121 6.20 24.42 4.16
CA TRP A 121 5.86 25.83 4.41
C TRP A 121 7.14 26.68 4.60
N GLY A 122 7.29 27.78 3.86
CA GLY A 122 8.55 28.54 3.79
C GLY A 122 9.68 27.82 3.05
N GLY A 123 9.39 26.68 2.41
CA GLY A 123 10.37 25.81 1.76
C GLY A 123 10.81 26.30 0.39
N GLY A 124 12.11 26.29 0.17
CA GLY A 124 12.78 26.55 -1.11
C GLY A 124 12.82 28.00 -1.57
N GLY A 125 13.49 28.21 -2.70
CA GLY A 125 13.69 29.48 -3.37
C GLY A 125 14.75 29.40 -4.47
N CYS A 126 15.37 30.52 -4.86
CA CYS A 126 16.36 30.56 -5.95
C CYS A 126 17.55 29.59 -5.83
N ARG A 127 17.91 29.16 -4.61
CA ARG A 127 19.01 28.21 -4.36
C ARG A 127 18.60 26.73 -4.44
N GLY A 128 17.32 26.43 -4.66
CA GLY A 128 16.75 25.07 -4.64
C GLY A 128 15.74 24.87 -3.51
N PRO A 129 15.33 23.61 -3.23
CA PRO A 129 14.44 23.28 -2.12
C PRO A 129 15.12 23.53 -0.77
N SER A 130 14.33 23.85 0.26
CA SER A 130 14.79 23.91 1.66
C SER A 130 13.81 23.14 2.56
N GLY A 131 14.30 22.59 3.67
CA GLY A 131 13.55 21.60 4.46
C GLY A 131 13.18 20.33 3.67
N GLY A 132 13.84 20.07 2.53
CA GLY A 132 13.56 18.95 1.64
C GLY A 132 12.43 19.20 0.62
N GLY A 133 11.90 20.42 0.49
CA GLY A 133 10.78 20.68 -0.42
C GLY A 133 10.56 22.16 -0.77
N PHE A 134 9.34 22.45 -1.24
CA PHE A 134 8.92 23.79 -1.68
C PHE A 134 7.54 24.18 -1.12
N ASP A 135 7.30 25.46 -0.82
CA ASP A 135 5.95 26.01 -0.85
C ASP A 135 5.62 26.58 -2.24
N CYS A 136 4.42 27.12 -2.39
CA CYS A 136 3.93 27.64 -3.67
C CYS A 136 4.82 28.74 -4.26
N SER A 137 5.18 29.76 -3.47
CA SER A 137 5.98 30.89 -3.91
C SER A 137 7.48 30.60 -3.95
N GLY A 138 7.98 29.64 -3.16
CA GLY A 138 9.35 29.11 -3.26
C GLY A 138 9.56 28.33 -4.56
N LEU A 139 8.57 27.56 -5.02
CA LEU A 139 8.64 26.84 -6.30
C LEU A 139 8.65 27.80 -7.50
N THR A 140 7.77 28.81 -7.52
CA THR A 140 7.76 29.83 -8.58
C THR A 140 9.06 30.63 -8.59
N GLN A 141 9.56 31.00 -7.40
CA GLN A 141 10.83 31.71 -7.25
C GLN A 141 12.00 30.87 -7.77
N TYR A 142 12.08 29.59 -7.43
CA TYR A 142 13.08 28.67 -7.98
C TYR A 142 13.00 28.57 -9.50
N ALA A 143 11.80 28.35 -10.05
CA ALA A 143 11.59 28.15 -11.48
C ALA A 143 12.04 29.37 -12.30
N ILE A 144 11.66 30.57 -11.87
CA ILE A 144 12.03 31.83 -12.54
C ILE A 144 13.52 32.15 -12.34
N CYS A 145 14.10 31.95 -11.15
CA CYS A 145 15.55 32.10 -10.94
C CYS A 145 16.37 31.15 -11.81
N LYS A 146 15.95 29.88 -11.92
CA LYS A 146 16.68 28.88 -12.71
C LYS A 146 16.62 29.19 -14.20
N ALA A 147 15.44 29.55 -14.69
CA ALA A 147 15.13 29.79 -16.11
C ALA A 147 15.59 31.16 -16.63
N LEU A 148 15.32 32.24 -15.90
CA LEU A 148 15.53 33.62 -16.36
C LEU A 148 16.67 34.36 -15.65
N LYS A 149 17.30 33.75 -14.63
CA LYS A 149 18.31 34.40 -13.75
C LYS A 149 17.81 35.64 -12.99
N ILE A 150 16.50 35.77 -12.86
CA ILE A 150 15.82 36.86 -12.15
C ILE A 150 15.34 36.34 -10.80
N THR A 151 15.63 37.08 -9.73
CA THR A 151 15.06 36.82 -8.40
C THR A 151 13.73 37.56 -8.25
N ILE A 152 12.69 36.82 -7.89
CA ILE A 152 11.37 37.37 -7.54
C ILE A 152 11.16 37.37 -6.03
N PRO A 153 10.23 38.16 -5.45
CA PRO A 153 9.92 38.12 -4.02
C PRO A 153 9.58 36.72 -3.49
N ARG A 154 9.74 36.51 -2.17
CA ARG A 154 9.61 35.18 -1.57
C ARG A 154 8.18 34.77 -1.26
N VAL A 155 7.27 35.71 -1.02
CA VAL A 155 5.88 35.46 -0.59
C VAL A 155 4.92 35.61 -1.77
N ALA A 156 3.82 34.86 -1.79
CA ALA A 156 2.85 34.89 -2.89
C ALA A 156 2.18 36.26 -3.09
N GLN A 157 1.90 37.00 -2.00
CA GLN A 157 1.40 38.38 -2.06
C GLN A 157 2.43 39.31 -2.71
N ASP A 158 3.66 39.35 -2.20
CA ASP A 158 4.75 40.15 -2.78
C ASP A 158 5.01 39.82 -4.26
N GLN A 159 4.89 38.54 -4.65
CA GLN A 159 4.99 38.13 -6.05
C GLN A 159 3.84 38.70 -6.89
N TYR A 160 2.62 38.73 -6.38
CA TYR A 160 1.46 39.31 -7.07
C TYR A 160 1.55 40.84 -7.20
N ASP A 161 2.02 41.51 -6.16
CA ASP A 161 2.18 42.97 -6.12
C ASP A 161 3.45 43.45 -6.85
N SER A 162 4.37 42.54 -7.16
CA SER A 162 5.60 42.90 -7.86
C SER A 162 5.34 43.47 -9.26
N GLY A 163 5.96 44.61 -9.57
CA GLY A 163 5.91 45.26 -10.89
C GLY A 163 6.75 44.57 -11.98
N MET A 164 7.13 43.31 -11.79
CA MET A 164 8.09 42.62 -12.67
C MET A 164 7.49 42.05 -13.96
N GLY A 165 6.22 41.64 -13.91
CA GLY A 165 5.50 41.09 -15.05
C GLY A 165 4.28 41.93 -15.43
N LYS A 166 3.97 42.00 -16.73
CA LYS A 166 2.72 42.61 -17.17
C LYS A 166 1.56 41.67 -16.86
N ARG A 167 0.47 42.21 -16.31
CA ARG A 167 -0.77 41.47 -16.07
C ARG A 167 -1.57 41.32 -17.36
N TYR A 168 -2.16 40.13 -17.53
CA TYR A 168 -3.05 39.82 -18.65
C TYR A 168 -4.31 39.10 -18.14
N PRO A 169 -5.47 39.24 -18.80
CA PRO A 169 -6.63 38.42 -18.51
C PRO A 169 -6.28 36.93 -18.59
N ARG A 170 -6.82 36.11 -17.68
CA ARG A 170 -6.54 34.66 -17.62
C ARG A 170 -6.86 33.90 -18.93
N SER A 171 -7.75 34.42 -19.77
CA SER A 171 -8.01 33.89 -21.13
C SER A 171 -6.84 34.07 -22.11
N GLN A 172 -5.85 34.87 -21.77
CA GLN A 172 -4.62 35.12 -22.55
C GLN A 172 -3.37 34.51 -21.86
N ALA A 173 -3.56 33.58 -20.92
CA ALA A 173 -2.47 32.87 -20.27
C ALA A 173 -1.64 32.07 -21.27
N LYS A 174 -0.31 32.10 -21.09
CA LYS A 174 0.66 31.36 -21.90
C LYS A 174 1.54 30.49 -21.02
N PRO A 175 2.11 29.39 -21.56
CA PRO A 175 3.00 28.50 -20.82
C PRO A 175 4.12 29.27 -20.12
N GLY A 176 4.20 29.16 -18.80
CA GLY A 176 5.17 29.83 -17.92
C GLY A 176 4.65 31.05 -17.15
N ASP A 177 3.44 31.54 -17.43
CA ASP A 177 2.82 32.63 -16.65
C ASP A 177 2.41 32.15 -15.24
N LEU A 178 2.35 33.08 -14.28
CA LEU A 178 1.93 32.80 -12.90
C LEU A 178 0.43 33.03 -12.68
N LEU A 179 -0.21 32.05 -12.03
CA LEU A 179 -1.60 32.05 -11.57
C LEU A 179 -1.62 32.27 -10.05
N PHE A 180 -2.56 33.07 -9.54
CA PHE A 180 -2.67 33.40 -8.11
C PHE A 180 -4.07 33.14 -7.57
N TRP A 181 -4.16 32.89 -6.26
CA TRP A 181 -5.41 32.69 -5.52
C TRP A 181 -5.46 33.55 -4.25
N GLY A 182 -6.59 34.23 -4.06
CA GLY A 182 -6.86 35.07 -2.90
C GLY A 182 -7.91 34.47 -1.96
N THR A 183 -7.77 34.70 -0.66
CA THR A 183 -8.76 34.31 0.35
C THR A 183 -10.08 35.04 0.10
N GLY A 184 -11.18 34.30 -0.05
CA GLY A 184 -12.48 34.85 -0.46
C GLY A 184 -12.58 35.34 -1.91
N GLY A 185 -11.44 35.40 -2.62
CA GLY A 185 -11.26 36.11 -3.88
C GLY A 185 -10.63 37.51 -3.75
N ASP A 186 -10.19 37.93 -2.56
CA ASP A 186 -9.43 39.16 -2.40
C ASP A 186 -7.98 38.96 -2.89
N CYS A 187 -7.77 39.34 -4.15
CA CYS A 187 -6.45 39.36 -4.77
C CYS A 187 -5.65 40.64 -4.48
N LYS A 188 -6.21 41.65 -3.77
CA LYS A 188 -5.47 42.88 -3.46
C LYS A 188 -4.60 42.74 -2.21
N THR A 189 -5.10 42.07 -1.18
CA THR A 189 -4.39 42.00 0.12
C THR A 189 -4.29 40.62 0.76
N LYS A 190 -4.88 39.58 0.13
CA LYS A 190 -5.00 38.23 0.72
C LYS A 190 -4.65 37.10 -0.23
N VAL A 191 -3.66 37.31 -1.09
CA VAL A 191 -3.08 36.30 -1.99
C VAL A 191 -2.27 35.29 -1.17
N VAL A 192 -2.73 34.04 -1.16
CA VAL A 192 -2.19 32.96 -0.31
C VAL A 192 -1.56 31.81 -1.09
N HIS A 193 -1.86 31.69 -2.39
CA HIS A 193 -1.34 30.61 -3.23
C HIS A 193 -0.99 31.08 -4.65
N VAL A 194 0.03 30.43 -5.24
CA VAL A 194 0.53 30.70 -6.59
C VAL A 194 0.95 29.39 -7.32
N GLY A 195 0.82 29.36 -8.65
CA GLY A 195 1.24 28.24 -9.50
C GLY A 195 1.64 28.67 -10.91
N ILE A 196 2.27 27.78 -11.67
CA ILE A 196 2.83 28.06 -13.02
C ILE A 196 1.93 27.42 -14.08
N PHE A 197 1.33 28.23 -14.95
CA PHE A 197 0.48 27.77 -16.05
C PHE A 197 1.28 26.94 -17.07
N ILE A 198 0.80 25.74 -17.41
CA ILE A 198 1.43 24.87 -18.42
C ILE A 198 0.65 24.96 -19.74
N LYS A 199 -0.66 24.73 -19.68
CA LYS A 199 -1.61 24.70 -20.80
C LYS A 199 -3.03 24.82 -20.26
N ASP A 200 -4.01 24.94 -21.14
CA ASP A 200 -5.42 25.05 -20.76
C ASP A 200 -5.84 24.00 -19.73
N GLY A 201 -6.35 24.49 -18.60
CA GLY A 201 -6.80 23.67 -17.48
C GLY A 201 -5.69 23.06 -16.60
N LEU A 202 -4.40 23.25 -16.90
CA LEU A 202 -3.30 22.58 -16.18
C LEU A 202 -2.16 23.52 -15.77
N MET A 203 -1.71 23.37 -14.52
CA MET A 203 -0.55 24.07 -13.96
C MET A 203 0.37 23.12 -13.18
N ILE A 204 1.60 23.56 -12.89
CA ILE A 204 2.47 22.95 -11.89
C ILE A 204 2.57 23.84 -10.66
N ASN A 205 2.39 23.26 -9.48
CA ASN A 205 2.44 23.98 -8.21
C ASN A 205 2.85 23.09 -7.03
N ALA A 206 3.21 23.74 -5.92
CA ALA A 206 3.27 23.13 -4.59
C ALA A 206 2.02 23.58 -3.82
N ALA A 207 0.95 22.76 -3.84
CA ALA A 207 -0.38 23.20 -3.42
C ALA A 207 -0.53 23.42 -1.91
N ARG A 208 -0.14 22.42 -1.09
CA ARG A 208 -0.27 22.43 0.38
C ARG A 208 0.42 21.21 1.00
N THR A 209 0.64 21.25 2.31
CA THR A 209 1.17 20.14 3.12
C THR A 209 0.47 18.81 2.79
N GLY A 210 1.27 17.76 2.57
CA GLY A 210 0.80 16.43 2.16
C GLY A 210 0.59 16.25 0.66
N THR A 211 0.72 17.30 -0.16
CA THR A 211 0.72 17.21 -1.63
C THR A 211 2.12 17.55 -2.15
N PRO A 212 2.79 16.69 -2.94
CA PRO A 212 4.07 17.03 -3.55
C PRO A 212 3.89 18.04 -4.70
N VAL A 213 4.99 18.66 -5.13
CA VAL A 213 5.08 19.41 -6.39
C VAL A 213 4.57 18.51 -7.52
N ARG A 214 3.52 18.95 -8.22
CA ARG A 214 2.87 18.15 -9.25
C ARG A 214 2.19 19.02 -10.29
N GLU A 215 1.86 18.39 -11.41
CA GLU A 215 0.81 18.88 -12.29
C GLU A 215 -0.55 18.72 -11.60
N GLN A 216 -1.37 19.79 -11.64
CA GLN A 216 -2.70 19.81 -11.08
C GLN A 216 -3.63 20.63 -11.98
N ALA A 217 -4.89 20.20 -12.06
CA ALA A 217 -5.93 20.95 -12.76
C ALA A 217 -6.13 22.33 -12.09
N ILE A 218 -6.24 23.38 -12.89
CA ILE A 218 -6.45 24.75 -12.41
C ILE A 218 -7.87 24.84 -11.80
N TRP A 219 -7.97 25.12 -10.50
CA TRP A 219 -9.25 25.26 -9.81
C TRP A 219 -9.72 26.71 -9.73
N THR A 220 -11.04 26.92 -9.82
CA THR A 220 -11.66 28.25 -9.71
C THR A 220 -11.87 28.67 -8.25
N SER A 221 -12.26 27.73 -7.39
CA SER A 221 -12.48 27.91 -5.96
C SER A 221 -12.15 26.63 -5.21
N TYR A 222 -11.42 26.71 -4.09
CA TYR A 222 -11.15 25.57 -3.21
C TYR A 222 -10.81 26.05 -1.80
N GLY A 223 -11.39 25.43 -0.75
CA GLY A 223 -10.96 25.64 0.64
C GLY A 223 -11.10 27.08 1.18
N GLY A 224 -11.90 27.94 0.54
CA GLY A 224 -12.02 29.37 0.87
C GLY A 224 -11.19 30.30 -0.02
N GLU A 225 -10.32 29.75 -0.87
CA GLU A 225 -9.53 30.49 -1.86
C GLU A 225 -10.26 30.56 -3.21
N LYS A 226 -10.15 31.67 -3.94
CA LYS A 226 -10.61 31.80 -5.34
C LYS A 226 -9.50 32.33 -6.24
N ILE A 227 -9.51 31.88 -7.51
CA ILE A 227 -8.51 32.28 -8.51
C ILE A 227 -8.65 33.76 -8.88
N CYS A 228 -7.52 34.43 -9.05
CA CYS A 228 -7.47 35.81 -9.52
C CYS A 228 -7.84 35.93 -11.01
N PRO A 229 -8.43 37.06 -11.45
CA PRO A 229 -8.87 37.24 -12.83
C PRO A 229 -7.72 37.36 -13.85
N GLU A 230 -6.54 37.74 -13.38
CA GLU A 230 -5.34 38.00 -14.18
C GLU A 230 -4.23 36.98 -13.92
N VAL A 231 -3.38 36.78 -14.92
CA VAL A 231 -2.07 36.12 -14.78
C VAL A 231 -0.94 37.13 -14.84
N MET A 232 0.16 36.85 -14.14
CA MET A 232 1.38 37.64 -14.25
C MET A 232 2.32 37.00 -15.27
N SER A 233 2.87 37.83 -16.17
CA SER A 233 3.63 37.39 -17.33
C SER A 233 4.91 38.20 -17.51
N GLU A 234 6.05 37.52 -17.51
CA GLU A 234 7.37 38.08 -17.84
C GLU A 234 7.57 38.29 -19.36
N ARG A 235 6.52 38.15 -20.20
CA ARG A 235 6.62 38.15 -21.67
C ARG A 235 7.07 39.48 -22.31
N LYS A 236 7.13 40.58 -21.55
CA LYS A 236 7.65 41.88 -21.98
C LYS A 236 8.29 42.64 -20.80
N ARG A 237 9.60 42.50 -20.61
CA ARG A 237 10.41 43.54 -19.95
C ARG A 237 10.92 44.52 -21.01
N THR A 238 10.62 45.80 -20.85
CA THR A 238 11.48 46.85 -21.40
C THR A 238 12.81 46.84 -20.63
N PRO A 239 13.97 46.94 -21.28
CA PRO A 239 15.24 47.01 -20.57
C PRO A 239 15.30 48.26 -19.70
N VAL A 240 15.73 48.11 -18.45
CA VAL A 240 16.18 49.24 -17.62
C VAL A 240 17.72 49.26 -17.73
N PRO A 241 18.34 50.38 -18.15
CA PRO A 241 19.78 50.44 -18.37
C PRO A 241 20.55 50.37 -17.04
N GLY A 242 21.72 49.70 -17.09
CA GLY A 242 22.40 49.13 -15.93
C GLY A 242 23.02 50.08 -14.91
N PHE A 243 23.50 49.46 -13.83
CA PHE A 243 24.60 49.93 -12.99
C PHE A 243 25.59 48.75 -12.77
N PRO A 244 26.90 49.02 -12.59
CA PRO A 244 27.93 47.99 -12.72
C PRO A 244 28.24 47.24 -11.42
N ILE A 245 28.94 46.12 -11.61
CA ILE A 245 29.48 45.25 -10.57
C ILE A 245 30.51 46.02 -9.72
N SER A 246 30.45 45.89 -8.40
CA SER A 246 31.60 46.16 -7.54
C SER A 246 31.74 45.10 -6.43
N SER A 247 33.00 44.88 -6.04
CA SER A 247 33.47 43.85 -5.12
C SER A 247 33.17 44.17 -3.66
N GLY A 248 33.06 43.12 -2.84
CA GLY A 248 32.51 43.18 -1.48
C GLY A 248 33.29 43.97 -0.43
N LEU A 249 32.63 44.10 0.73
CA LEU A 249 33.22 44.37 2.05
C LEU A 249 32.29 43.81 3.15
N SER A 250 32.86 43.60 4.33
CA SER A 250 32.32 42.85 5.47
C SER A 250 31.40 43.69 6.38
N PRO A 251 30.71 43.10 7.39
CA PRO A 251 29.58 43.74 8.04
C PRO A 251 29.98 44.61 9.25
N HIS A 252 29.22 45.70 9.45
CA HIS A 252 29.03 46.33 10.76
C HIS A 252 27.56 46.76 10.87
N ALA A 253 26.92 46.41 11.99
CA ALA A 253 25.60 46.90 12.36
C ALA A 253 25.55 47.02 13.89
N ASP A 254 25.34 48.24 14.37
CA ASP A 254 25.08 48.58 15.77
C ASP A 254 24.08 49.75 15.82
N TRP A 255 23.44 49.93 16.99
CA TRP A 255 22.52 51.02 17.35
C TRP A 255 21.09 50.94 16.71
N ILE A 256 19.95 51.15 17.40
CA ILE A 256 19.69 51.60 18.80
C ILE A 256 18.30 51.13 19.33
N THR A 257 18.29 50.74 20.62
CA THR A 257 17.24 50.63 21.70
C THR A 257 15.72 50.41 21.49
N SER A 258 15.16 49.64 22.44
CA SER A 258 13.75 49.36 22.80
C SER A 258 12.97 50.54 23.46
N PRO A 259 11.71 50.33 23.91
CA PRO A 259 11.50 49.96 25.33
C PRO A 259 10.39 48.90 25.64
N GLU A 260 10.47 48.28 26.82
CA GLU A 260 9.43 47.42 27.44
C GLU A 260 8.42 48.22 28.32
N PRO A 261 7.51 47.55 29.07
CA PRO A 261 7.87 47.26 30.49
C PRO A 261 7.35 45.95 31.12
N GLY A 262 8.26 45.15 31.71
CA GLY A 262 8.19 44.51 33.06
C GLY A 262 7.12 43.47 33.45
N SER A 263 7.24 42.70 34.56
CA SER A 263 8.40 42.25 35.36
C SER A 263 7.95 41.35 36.54
N GLU A 264 8.64 40.23 36.82
CA GLU A 264 8.76 39.45 38.10
C GLU A 264 9.07 37.97 37.72
N VAL A 265 10.22 37.31 37.94
CA VAL A 265 11.30 37.27 38.96
C VAL A 265 11.06 36.27 40.12
N LEU A 266 11.85 35.18 40.12
CA LEU A 266 12.37 34.51 41.32
C LEU A 266 13.73 33.83 41.00
N LYS A 267 14.66 33.76 41.98
CA LYS A 267 16.11 33.52 41.77
C LYS A 267 16.64 32.24 42.44
N SER A 268 17.67 31.61 41.82
CA SER A 268 18.85 30.91 42.42
C SER A 268 19.56 30.06 41.33
N GLY A 269 20.88 29.84 41.23
CA GLY A 269 22.09 30.36 41.92
C GLY A 269 23.28 29.36 41.82
N ILE A 270 24.55 29.83 41.82
CA ILE A 270 25.84 29.06 42.01
C ILE A 270 26.33 28.24 40.76
N SER A 271 27.60 28.19 40.30
CA SER A 271 28.92 28.87 40.56
C SER A 271 29.93 28.71 39.39
N GLU A 272 31.04 29.49 39.36
CA GLU A 272 32.15 29.47 38.36
C GLU A 272 33.26 28.41 38.61
N PRO A 273 34.29 28.30 37.73
CA PRO A 273 35.65 28.78 38.12
C PRO A 273 36.65 29.27 37.02
N GLY A 274 37.53 30.24 37.36
CA GLY A 274 39.02 30.06 37.40
C GLY A 274 39.96 30.32 36.18
N GLN A 275 41.17 30.85 36.44
CA GLN A 275 42.19 31.39 35.50
C GLN A 275 43.65 30.83 35.75
N LEU A 276 44.79 31.15 35.06
CA LEU A 276 45.12 32.22 34.07
C LEU A 276 46.08 31.85 32.88
N PRO A 277 47.44 31.66 32.97
CA PRO A 277 48.32 32.21 31.90
C PRO A 277 49.38 31.32 31.18
N LYS A 278 50.01 31.91 30.15
CA LYS A 278 51.14 31.42 29.28
C LYS A 278 52.54 31.65 29.90
N PRO A 279 53.63 31.14 29.27
CA PRO A 279 54.67 32.05 28.72
C PRO A 279 55.32 31.63 27.36
N HIS A 280 56.40 32.33 26.96
CA HIS A 280 57.13 32.31 25.67
C HIS A 280 58.66 32.03 25.83
N GLY A 281 59.36 31.66 24.74
CA GLY A 281 60.84 31.77 24.54
C GLY A 281 61.57 30.46 24.14
N THR A 282 62.10 30.30 22.90
CA THR A 282 63.51 30.51 22.43
C THR A 282 64.58 29.54 23.04
N GLU A 283 65.57 28.94 22.34
CA GLU A 283 66.28 29.26 21.07
C GLU A 283 67.12 28.06 20.46
N ILE A 284 67.43 28.10 19.14
CA ILE A 284 68.71 27.70 18.46
C ILE A 284 69.06 26.26 17.91
N LYS A 285 69.15 26.22 16.55
CA LYS A 285 70.12 25.62 15.56
C LYS A 285 70.30 24.12 15.17
N CYS A 286 70.12 23.93 13.85
CA CYS A 286 71.00 23.35 12.80
C CYS A 286 71.23 21.83 12.64
N ASP A 287 70.80 21.36 11.46
CA ASP A 287 71.55 20.60 10.45
C ASP A 287 72.33 19.33 10.85
N LEU A 288 71.80 18.18 10.44
CA LEU A 288 72.65 17.12 9.89
C LEU A 288 71.91 16.24 8.85
N ILE A 289 72.60 15.99 7.73
CA ILE A 289 72.36 14.94 6.72
C ILE A 289 71.06 15.03 5.89
N MET A 290 71.08 15.96 4.92
CA MET A 290 70.47 15.69 3.62
C MET A 290 71.47 14.90 2.74
N LYS A 291 70.98 13.86 2.05
CA LYS A 291 71.63 12.99 1.02
C LYS A 291 71.91 11.54 1.42
N THR A 292 70.92 10.68 1.18
CA THR A 292 71.18 9.41 0.48
C THR A 292 70.06 9.18 -0.54
N SER A 293 70.46 9.28 -1.81
CA SER A 293 69.96 8.56 -2.99
C SER A 293 68.66 7.77 -2.81
N MET A 294 67.52 8.18 -3.41
CA MET A 294 67.18 7.86 -4.81
C MET A 294 67.64 6.47 -5.28
N ALA A 295 66.73 5.48 -5.22
CA ALA A 295 66.52 4.46 -6.24
C ALA A 295 65.22 3.68 -5.98
N SER A 296 64.52 3.32 -7.07
CA SER A 296 63.29 2.50 -7.14
C SER A 296 61.97 3.15 -6.70
N GLN A 297 61.10 3.37 -7.69
CA GLN A 297 59.69 3.70 -7.53
C GLN A 297 58.88 2.42 -7.36
N THR A 298 57.89 2.40 -6.47
CA THR A 298 56.72 1.51 -6.63
C THR A 298 55.51 2.13 -5.93
N GLU A 299 54.49 2.40 -6.74
CA GLU A 299 53.05 2.56 -6.44
C GLU A 299 52.64 3.19 -5.09
N ALA A 300 52.11 4.41 -5.18
CA ALA A 300 51.39 5.04 -4.09
C ALA A 300 49.96 4.48 -3.99
N ASP A 301 49.69 3.72 -2.94
CA ASP A 301 48.31 3.46 -2.51
C ASP A 301 47.69 4.76 -1.99
N GLU A 302 46.75 5.33 -2.75
CA GLU A 302 45.87 6.38 -2.24
C GLU A 302 45.06 5.80 -1.07
N ALA A 303 45.45 6.17 0.15
CA ALA A 303 44.66 5.92 1.35
C ALA A 303 43.34 6.68 1.25
N LYS A 304 42.33 6.02 0.67
CA LYS A 304 40.95 6.50 0.61
C LYS A 304 40.49 6.87 2.02
N ASP A 305 40.06 8.12 2.18
CA ASP A 305 39.23 8.51 3.32
C ASP A 305 38.07 7.50 3.46
N PRO A 306 37.73 7.07 4.69
CA PRO A 306 36.63 6.15 4.90
C PRO A 306 35.33 6.79 4.39
N GLU A 307 34.81 6.25 3.28
CA GLU A 307 33.52 6.64 2.70
C GLU A 307 32.47 6.62 3.83
N PRO A 308 31.68 7.69 4.05
CA PRO A 308 30.62 7.66 5.04
C PRO A 308 29.71 6.46 4.75
N PRO A 309 29.35 5.65 5.76
CA PRO A 309 28.80 4.32 5.55
C PRO A 309 27.58 4.39 4.62
N ARG A 310 27.73 3.86 3.40
CA ARG A 310 26.66 3.85 2.39
C ARG A 310 25.43 3.22 3.01
N GLU A 311 24.32 3.96 3.07
CA GLU A 311 23.05 3.46 3.59
C GLU A 311 22.59 2.26 2.76
N VAL A 312 22.86 1.05 3.25
CA VAL A 312 22.56 -0.20 2.53
C VAL A 312 21.04 -0.30 2.36
N GLN A 313 20.59 -0.24 1.11
CA GLN A 313 19.18 -0.34 0.81
C GLN A 313 18.65 -1.71 1.21
N TYR A 314 17.51 -1.72 1.91
CA TYR A 314 16.87 -2.96 2.34
C TYR A 314 16.55 -3.85 1.15
N SER A 315 15.98 -3.30 0.07
CA SER A 315 15.63 -4.07 -1.13
C SER A 315 15.79 -3.24 -2.41
N GLN A 316 16.41 -3.84 -3.43
CA GLN A 316 16.59 -3.29 -4.77
C GLN A 316 15.30 -3.28 -5.62
N PHE A 317 14.23 -3.93 -5.15
CA PHE A 317 12.95 -3.94 -5.86
C PHE A 317 12.31 -2.54 -5.91
N THR A 318 11.90 -2.11 -7.10
CA THR A 318 11.17 -0.85 -7.28
C THR A 318 9.83 -0.88 -6.54
N VAL A 319 9.26 0.30 -6.24
CA VAL A 319 7.93 0.41 -5.60
C VAL A 319 6.84 -0.33 -6.39
N ASN A 320 6.90 -0.31 -7.72
CA ASN A 320 5.94 -1.02 -8.57
C ASN A 320 6.15 -2.53 -8.53
N THR A 321 7.41 -3.00 -8.54
CA THR A 321 7.70 -4.44 -8.37
C THR A 321 7.27 -4.95 -6.99
N LYS A 322 7.50 -4.17 -5.93
CA LYS A 322 7.01 -4.45 -4.57
C LYS A 322 5.49 -4.59 -4.53
N ARG A 323 4.75 -3.63 -5.12
CA ARG A 323 3.28 -3.68 -5.23
C ARG A 323 2.80 -4.91 -6.01
N TYR A 324 3.45 -5.22 -7.13
CA TYR A 324 3.14 -6.40 -7.95
C TYR A 324 3.32 -7.71 -7.17
N VAL A 325 4.48 -7.88 -6.50
CA VAL A 325 4.77 -9.06 -5.66
C VAL A 325 3.73 -9.21 -4.54
N VAL A 326 3.35 -8.10 -3.88
CA VAL A 326 2.31 -8.13 -2.83
C VAL A 326 0.92 -8.44 -3.38
N ALA A 327 0.57 -7.93 -4.56
CA ALA A 327 -0.69 -8.28 -5.24
C ALA A 327 -0.74 -9.77 -5.62
N MET A 328 0.36 -10.33 -6.13
CA MET A 328 0.50 -11.76 -6.40
C MET A 328 0.36 -12.62 -5.13
N GLY A 329 1.03 -12.21 -4.04
CA GLY A 329 0.89 -12.88 -2.74
C GLY A 329 -0.55 -12.83 -2.21
N SER A 330 -1.22 -11.69 -2.33
CA SER A 330 -2.62 -11.50 -1.96
C SER A 330 -3.55 -12.41 -2.76
N LEU A 331 -3.39 -12.46 -4.09
CA LEU A 331 -4.20 -13.31 -4.96
C LEU A 331 -3.93 -14.81 -4.75
N ALA A 332 -2.69 -15.21 -4.45
CA ALA A 332 -2.41 -16.57 -4.01
C ALA A 332 -3.14 -16.90 -2.69
N SER A 333 -3.15 -15.96 -1.75
CA SER A 333 -3.75 -16.09 -0.41
C SER A 333 -5.29 -16.06 -0.40
N PHE A 334 -5.92 -15.79 -1.55
CA PHE A 334 -7.37 -15.88 -1.75
C PHE A 334 -7.84 -17.34 -1.86
N PHE A 335 -7.03 -18.21 -2.49
CA PHE A 335 -7.41 -19.62 -2.75
C PHE A 335 -7.68 -20.43 -1.48
N SER A 336 -6.88 -20.25 -0.42
CA SER A 336 -7.06 -20.99 0.84
C SER A 336 -8.45 -20.75 1.47
N PRO A 337 -8.88 -19.52 1.78
CA PRO A 337 -10.22 -19.29 2.30
C PRO A 337 -11.32 -19.51 1.26
N LEU A 338 -11.09 -19.24 -0.03
CA LEU A 338 -12.04 -19.54 -1.11
C LEU A 338 -12.44 -21.03 -1.07
N SER A 339 -11.47 -21.94 -1.14
CA SER A 339 -11.69 -23.39 -1.14
C SER A 339 -12.26 -23.94 0.17
N SER A 340 -12.03 -23.24 1.28
CA SER A 340 -12.59 -23.63 2.58
C SER A 340 -14.12 -23.49 2.61
N SER A 341 -14.63 -22.36 2.12
CA SER A 341 -16.00 -21.90 2.36
C SER A 341 -16.92 -22.00 1.14
N ILE A 342 -16.38 -22.17 -0.08
CA ILE A 342 -17.15 -22.45 -1.31
C ILE A 342 -17.92 -23.78 -1.23
N TYR A 343 -17.48 -24.67 -0.34
CA TYR A 343 -18.07 -25.98 -0.10
C TYR A 343 -19.34 -25.92 0.76
N LEU A 344 -19.51 -24.89 1.60
CA LEU A 344 -20.58 -24.81 2.60
C LEU A 344 -22.01 -24.86 2.02
N PRO A 345 -22.33 -24.21 0.87
CA PRO A 345 -23.67 -24.27 0.30
C PRO A 345 -24.07 -25.63 -0.26
N ALA A 346 -23.10 -26.50 -0.58
CA ALA A 346 -23.32 -27.81 -1.19
C ALA A 346 -23.37 -28.97 -0.18
N LEU A 347 -23.23 -28.69 1.13
CA LEU A 347 -23.11 -29.72 2.18
C LEU A 347 -24.28 -30.71 2.21
N THR A 348 -25.51 -30.24 1.98
CA THR A 348 -26.71 -31.10 1.92
C THR A 348 -26.73 -31.93 0.65
N THR A 349 -26.53 -31.31 -0.51
CA THR A 349 -26.47 -31.98 -1.82
C THR A 349 -25.44 -33.11 -1.84
N ILE A 350 -24.28 -32.90 -1.22
CA ILE A 350 -23.20 -33.89 -1.11
C ILE A 350 -23.57 -35.01 -0.11
N ALA A 351 -24.27 -34.69 0.97
CA ALA A 351 -24.75 -35.68 1.93
C ALA A 351 -25.76 -36.63 1.28
N ASP A 352 -26.69 -36.06 0.51
CA ASP A 352 -27.76 -36.79 -0.18
C ASP A 352 -27.19 -37.67 -1.31
N ASP A 353 -26.32 -37.12 -2.16
CA ASP A 353 -25.69 -37.80 -3.32
C ASP A 353 -24.74 -38.93 -2.91
N LEU A 354 -24.00 -38.77 -1.80
CA LEU A 354 -23.11 -39.81 -1.25
C LEU A 354 -23.82 -40.76 -0.26
N HIS A 355 -25.11 -40.56 -0.01
CA HIS A 355 -25.91 -41.30 0.97
C HIS A 355 -25.26 -41.36 2.38
N VAL A 356 -24.76 -40.22 2.87
CA VAL A 356 -24.16 -40.07 4.21
C VAL A 356 -24.85 -38.96 5.00
N SER A 357 -24.72 -38.98 6.33
CA SER A 357 -25.27 -37.90 7.16
C SER A 357 -24.53 -36.57 6.95
N ILE A 358 -25.25 -35.46 7.06
CA ILE A 358 -24.68 -34.09 7.03
C ILE A 358 -23.53 -33.94 8.05
N SER A 359 -23.62 -34.63 9.20
CA SER A 359 -22.55 -34.67 10.21
C SER A 359 -21.23 -35.26 9.68
N ARG A 360 -21.29 -36.31 8.85
CA ARG A 360 -20.12 -36.85 8.15
C ARG A 360 -19.55 -35.83 7.16
N VAL A 361 -20.39 -35.17 6.37
CA VAL A 361 -19.91 -34.14 5.42
C VAL A 361 -19.26 -32.95 6.16
N ASN A 362 -19.83 -32.52 7.29
CA ASN A 362 -19.24 -31.50 8.18
C ASN A 362 -17.89 -31.91 8.77
N LEU A 363 -17.62 -33.20 8.96
CA LEU A 363 -16.29 -33.68 9.37
C LEU A 363 -15.23 -33.29 8.33
N THR A 364 -15.55 -33.30 7.03
CA THR A 364 -14.61 -32.88 5.97
C THR A 364 -14.27 -31.39 6.02
N VAL A 365 -15.18 -30.54 6.53
CA VAL A 365 -14.90 -29.11 6.78
C VAL A 365 -13.99 -28.97 8.00
N THR A 366 -14.23 -29.77 9.04
CA THR A 366 -13.45 -29.76 10.28
C THR A 366 -12.00 -30.22 10.03
N THR A 367 -11.81 -31.37 9.36
CA THR A 367 -10.47 -31.87 9.01
C THR A 367 -9.74 -30.94 8.03
N TYR A 368 -10.47 -30.28 7.12
CA TYR A 368 -9.91 -29.24 6.26
C TYR A 368 -9.33 -28.07 7.08
N LEU A 369 -10.02 -27.61 8.14
CA LEU A 369 -9.52 -26.53 9.00
C LEU A 369 -8.30 -26.94 9.83
N ILE A 370 -8.28 -28.15 10.39
CA ILE A 370 -7.11 -28.70 11.11
C ILE A 370 -5.89 -28.73 10.18
N MET A 371 -6.06 -29.26 8.96
CA MET A 371 -4.98 -29.27 7.97
C MET A 371 -4.58 -27.86 7.49
N GLN A 372 -5.48 -26.87 7.58
CA GLN A 372 -5.16 -25.46 7.29
C GLN A 372 -4.27 -24.84 8.36
N GLY A 373 -4.38 -25.27 9.62
CA GLY A 373 -3.50 -24.87 10.71
C GLY A 373 -2.12 -25.56 10.65
N VAL A 374 -2.12 -26.87 10.40
CA VAL A 374 -0.92 -27.72 10.47
C VAL A 374 0.00 -27.59 9.24
N ALA A 375 -0.54 -27.61 8.01
CA ALA A 375 0.31 -27.66 6.81
C ALA A 375 1.24 -26.43 6.60
N PRO A 376 0.85 -25.19 6.94
CA PRO A 376 1.74 -24.03 6.86
C PRO A 376 3.03 -24.20 7.68
N MET A 377 3.01 -24.99 8.76
CA MET A 377 4.20 -25.25 9.59
C MET A 377 5.35 -25.87 8.79
N PHE A 378 5.02 -26.65 7.77
CA PHE A 378 5.97 -27.31 6.87
C PHE A 378 6.39 -26.38 5.73
N THR A 379 5.42 -25.81 5.01
CA THR A 379 5.68 -24.99 3.81
C THR A 379 6.42 -23.69 4.13
N ALA A 380 6.18 -23.12 5.31
CA ALA A 380 6.82 -21.87 5.74
C ALA A 380 8.32 -22.04 6.00
N GLY A 381 8.72 -23.03 6.82
CA GLY A 381 10.12 -23.32 7.12
C GLY A 381 10.92 -23.73 5.87
N PHE A 382 10.26 -24.46 4.94
CA PHE A 382 10.79 -24.71 3.60
C PHE A 382 11.05 -23.40 2.85
N SER A 383 10.07 -22.50 2.78
CA SER A 383 10.21 -21.23 2.03
C SER A 383 11.26 -20.28 2.59
N ASP A 384 11.47 -20.28 3.91
CA ASP A 384 12.51 -19.49 4.59
C ASP A 384 13.93 -19.99 4.27
N SER A 385 14.10 -21.13 3.57
CA SER A 385 15.40 -21.73 3.24
C SER A 385 15.58 -21.99 1.73
N ALA A 386 14.59 -22.65 1.10
CA ALA A 386 14.58 -23.00 -0.31
C ALA A 386 14.13 -21.85 -1.22
N GLY A 387 13.46 -20.82 -0.68
CA GLY A 387 12.93 -19.68 -1.44
C GLY A 387 11.40 -19.61 -1.48
N ARG A 388 10.86 -18.41 -1.76
CA ARG A 388 9.41 -18.18 -1.77
C ARG A 388 8.75 -18.82 -2.98
N ARG A 389 9.43 -18.78 -4.14
CA ARG A 389 8.87 -19.23 -5.41
C ARG A 389 8.72 -20.76 -5.47
N PRO A 390 9.73 -21.60 -5.14
CA PRO A 390 9.54 -23.05 -5.05
C PRO A 390 8.46 -23.45 -4.04
N ALA A 391 8.33 -22.72 -2.93
CA ALA A 391 7.30 -23.00 -1.93
C ALA A 391 5.88 -22.75 -2.46
N TYR A 392 5.66 -21.65 -3.19
CA TYR A 392 4.39 -21.44 -3.89
C TYR A 392 4.13 -22.51 -4.95
N ILE A 393 5.15 -22.93 -5.69
CA ILE A 393 5.01 -23.97 -6.71
C ILE A 393 4.56 -25.29 -6.08
N LEU A 394 5.23 -25.73 -5.01
CA LEU A 394 4.84 -26.93 -4.26
C LEU A 394 3.40 -26.84 -3.73
N CYS A 395 3.03 -25.71 -3.13
CA CYS A 395 1.67 -25.44 -2.64
C CYS A 395 0.62 -25.62 -3.75
N PHE A 396 0.79 -24.92 -4.88
CA PHE A 396 -0.17 -24.98 -5.98
C PHE A 396 -0.19 -26.34 -6.70
N THR A 397 0.94 -27.03 -6.87
CA THR A 397 0.95 -28.38 -7.44
C THR A 397 0.12 -29.35 -6.60
N VAL A 398 0.30 -29.37 -5.27
CA VAL A 398 -0.49 -30.20 -4.35
C VAL A 398 -1.97 -29.81 -4.39
N TYR A 399 -2.26 -28.50 -4.39
CA TYR A 399 -3.62 -27.99 -4.46
C TYR A 399 -4.33 -28.40 -5.76
N LEU A 400 -3.68 -28.28 -6.92
CA LEU A 400 -4.27 -28.65 -8.21
C LEU A 400 -4.48 -30.16 -8.32
N ALA A 401 -3.51 -30.97 -7.91
CA ALA A 401 -3.68 -32.43 -7.86
C ALA A 401 -4.86 -32.84 -6.95
N ALA A 402 -5.03 -32.19 -5.80
CA ALA A 402 -6.15 -32.45 -4.90
C ALA A 402 -7.51 -32.03 -5.50
N ASN A 403 -7.60 -30.88 -6.19
CA ASN A 403 -8.84 -30.46 -6.87
C ASN A 403 -9.20 -31.37 -8.05
N LEU A 404 -8.22 -31.81 -8.84
CA LEU A 404 -8.43 -32.79 -9.91
C LEU A 404 -8.96 -34.10 -9.35
N GLY A 405 -8.38 -34.57 -8.23
CA GLY A 405 -8.91 -35.74 -7.51
C GLY A 405 -10.36 -35.51 -7.07
N LEU A 406 -10.64 -34.41 -6.37
CA LEU A 406 -11.97 -34.10 -5.82
C LEU A 406 -13.06 -33.99 -6.89
N GLY A 407 -12.76 -33.42 -8.05
CA GLY A 407 -13.68 -33.36 -9.19
C GLY A 407 -14.03 -34.72 -9.82
N LEU A 408 -13.29 -35.77 -9.48
CA LEU A 408 -13.43 -37.14 -9.99
C LEU A 408 -13.91 -38.15 -8.94
N GLN A 409 -14.16 -37.76 -7.68
CA GLN A 409 -14.53 -38.70 -6.61
C GLN A 409 -16.01 -38.70 -6.26
N ASN A 410 -16.57 -39.91 -6.16
CA ASN A 410 -17.92 -40.19 -5.62
C ASN A 410 -17.85 -41.01 -4.32
N SER A 411 -16.74 -40.89 -3.56
CA SER A 411 -16.53 -41.63 -2.31
C SER A 411 -16.25 -40.68 -1.17
N TYR A 412 -17.06 -40.75 -0.11
CA TYR A 412 -16.92 -39.95 1.11
C TYR A 412 -15.50 -40.03 1.70
N ALA A 413 -14.91 -41.22 1.78
CA ALA A 413 -13.57 -41.40 2.33
C ALA A 413 -12.49 -40.73 1.47
N ALA A 414 -12.60 -40.84 0.14
CA ALA A 414 -11.69 -40.20 -0.79
C ALA A 414 -11.81 -38.67 -0.73
N ILE A 415 -13.04 -38.14 -0.66
CA ILE A 415 -13.30 -36.71 -0.50
C ILE A 415 -12.70 -36.19 0.81
N LEU A 416 -12.87 -36.90 1.93
CA LEU A 416 -12.29 -36.51 3.22
C LEU A 416 -10.76 -36.38 3.14
N VAL A 417 -10.07 -37.37 2.56
CA VAL A 417 -8.61 -37.37 2.42
C VAL A 417 -8.14 -36.30 1.43
N LEU A 418 -8.80 -36.15 0.29
CA LEU A 418 -8.42 -35.15 -0.71
C LEU A 418 -8.75 -33.72 -0.26
N ARG A 419 -9.77 -33.50 0.58
CA ARG A 419 -10.02 -32.21 1.26
C ARG A 419 -8.86 -31.85 2.19
N CYS A 420 -8.33 -32.81 2.95
CA CYS A 420 -7.11 -32.61 3.74
C CYS A 420 -5.91 -32.19 2.86
N LEU A 421 -5.72 -32.83 1.70
CA LEU A 421 -4.66 -32.50 0.75
C LEU A 421 -4.87 -31.13 0.07
N GLN A 422 -6.10 -30.78 -0.31
CA GLN A 422 -6.50 -29.48 -0.85
C GLN A 422 -6.23 -28.35 0.15
N SER A 423 -6.49 -28.58 1.43
CA SER A 423 -6.13 -27.65 2.51
C SER A 423 -4.62 -27.51 2.65
N ALA A 424 -3.89 -28.63 2.64
CA ALA A 424 -2.44 -28.62 2.76
C ALA A 424 -1.75 -27.84 1.63
N GLY A 425 -2.20 -28.02 0.38
CA GLY A 425 -1.67 -27.28 -0.77
C GLY A 425 -2.02 -25.79 -0.76
N SER A 426 -3.20 -25.39 -0.27
CA SER A 426 -3.62 -23.98 -0.34
C SER A 426 -3.20 -23.14 0.87
N SER A 427 -3.24 -23.70 2.08
CA SER A 427 -3.06 -22.98 3.36
C SER A 427 -1.72 -22.23 3.50
N GLY A 428 -0.64 -22.80 2.97
CA GLY A 428 0.70 -22.20 3.02
C GLY A 428 0.79 -20.83 2.35
N THR A 429 -0.03 -20.57 1.33
CA THR A 429 0.00 -19.34 0.50
C THR A 429 -0.11 -18.05 1.31
N VAL A 430 -0.89 -18.05 2.39
CA VAL A 430 -1.08 -16.91 3.31
C VAL A 430 0.19 -16.60 4.08
N ALA A 431 0.88 -17.64 4.57
CA ALA A 431 2.16 -17.49 5.27
C ALA A 431 3.27 -17.03 4.32
N LEU A 432 3.26 -17.54 3.08
CA LEU A 432 4.19 -17.12 2.02
C LEU A 432 3.99 -15.64 1.65
N ALA A 433 2.75 -15.14 1.59
CA ALA A 433 2.48 -13.75 1.20
C ALA A 433 3.00 -12.74 2.23
N ASN A 434 2.84 -13.02 3.52
CA ASN A 434 3.46 -12.24 4.58
C ASN A 434 5.00 -12.41 4.59
N GLY A 435 5.50 -13.57 4.15
CA GLY A 435 6.92 -13.79 3.81
C GLY A 435 7.43 -12.80 2.77
N LEU A 436 6.76 -12.69 1.61
CA LEU A 436 7.09 -11.73 0.53
C LEU A 436 7.17 -10.28 1.02
N VAL A 437 6.22 -9.87 1.87
CA VAL A 437 6.21 -8.52 2.47
C VAL A 437 7.38 -8.35 3.45
N GLY A 438 7.62 -9.35 4.30
CA GLY A 438 8.75 -9.34 5.23
C GLY A 438 10.09 -9.21 4.53
N ASP A 439 10.27 -9.93 3.42
CA ASP A 439 11.52 -9.91 2.64
C ASP A 439 11.70 -8.60 1.88
N THR A 440 10.65 -8.00 1.30
CA THR A 440 10.79 -6.84 0.40
C THR A 440 10.51 -5.47 1.04
N ILE A 441 9.79 -5.40 2.16
CA ILE A 441 9.31 -4.14 2.78
C ILE A 441 9.92 -3.90 4.17
N THR A 442 10.38 -2.67 4.41
CA THR A 442 10.91 -2.21 5.71
C THR A 442 9.79 -1.99 6.73
N SER A 443 10.09 -2.16 8.02
CA SER A 443 9.11 -2.02 9.11
C SER A 443 8.40 -0.65 9.18
N ALA A 444 8.96 0.41 8.58
CA ALA A 444 8.39 1.76 8.53
C ALA A 444 7.29 1.98 7.45
N GLU A 445 7.17 1.06 6.49
CA GLU A 445 6.10 1.02 5.46
C GLU A 445 5.31 -0.31 5.50
N ARG A 446 5.73 -1.26 6.35
CA ARG A 446 5.19 -2.63 6.43
C ARG A 446 3.72 -2.70 6.78
N GLY A 447 3.20 -1.78 7.59
CA GLY A 447 1.79 -1.76 7.99
C GLY A 447 0.85 -1.67 6.80
N SER A 448 1.12 -0.73 5.88
CA SER A 448 0.35 -0.60 4.64
C SER A 448 0.47 -1.83 3.72
N TYR A 449 1.67 -2.41 3.57
CA TYR A 449 1.85 -3.54 2.63
C TYR A 449 1.27 -4.87 3.13
N VAL A 450 1.36 -5.19 4.44
CA VAL A 450 0.70 -6.38 5.02
C VAL A 450 -0.83 -6.25 4.91
N ALA A 451 -1.35 -5.04 5.15
CA ALA A 451 -2.77 -4.73 4.98
C ALA A 451 -3.28 -5.02 3.56
N PHE A 452 -2.54 -4.65 2.51
CA PHE A 452 -2.88 -5.01 1.12
C PHE A 452 -2.66 -6.51 0.82
N ALA A 453 -1.61 -7.13 1.37
CA ALA A 453 -1.34 -8.56 1.20
C ALA A 453 -2.49 -9.44 1.72
N SER A 454 -3.21 -8.98 2.75
CA SER A 454 -4.32 -9.73 3.34
C SER A 454 -5.65 -9.63 2.61
N ILE A 455 -5.83 -8.69 1.67
CA ILE A 455 -7.13 -8.45 1.00
C ILE A 455 -7.68 -9.73 0.35
N GLY A 456 -6.85 -10.49 -0.36
CA GLY A 456 -7.27 -11.75 -0.97
C GLY A 456 -7.80 -12.74 0.08
N SER A 457 -7.11 -12.91 1.21
CA SER A 457 -7.61 -13.78 2.29
C SER A 457 -8.93 -13.30 2.91
N MET A 458 -9.30 -12.02 2.79
CA MET A 458 -10.56 -11.47 3.32
C MET A 458 -11.72 -11.53 2.32
N LEU A 459 -11.43 -11.43 1.02
CA LEU A 459 -12.43 -11.62 -0.03
C LEU A 459 -12.85 -13.10 -0.15
N GLY A 460 -11.96 -14.04 0.16
CA GLY A 460 -12.21 -15.49 0.11
C GLY A 460 -13.50 -15.91 0.82
N PRO A 461 -13.66 -15.71 2.15
CA PRO A 461 -14.84 -16.15 2.89
C PRO A 461 -16.13 -15.41 2.53
N SER A 462 -16.03 -14.24 1.90
CA SER A 462 -17.19 -13.40 1.54
C SER A 462 -17.74 -13.70 0.15
N LEU A 463 -16.87 -14.00 -0.81
CA LEU A 463 -17.26 -14.36 -2.18
C LEU A 463 -17.56 -15.86 -2.32
N SER A 464 -16.88 -16.71 -1.55
CA SER A 464 -16.95 -18.16 -1.73
C SER A 464 -18.33 -18.78 -1.51
N PRO A 465 -19.16 -18.42 -0.51
CA PRO A 465 -20.48 -19.03 -0.36
C PRO A 465 -21.45 -18.59 -1.47
N ILE A 466 -21.22 -17.41 -2.07
CA ILE A 466 -22.01 -16.92 -3.21
C ILE A 466 -21.65 -17.74 -4.46
N ILE A 467 -20.36 -17.90 -4.75
CA ILE A 467 -19.89 -18.71 -5.88
C ILE A 467 -20.32 -20.17 -5.72
N GLY A 468 -20.13 -20.76 -4.53
CA GLY A 468 -20.49 -22.14 -4.23
C GLY A 468 -22.00 -22.40 -4.29
N GLY A 469 -22.80 -21.44 -3.83
CA GLY A 469 -24.26 -21.51 -3.92
C GLY A 469 -24.75 -21.44 -5.37
N LEU A 470 -24.17 -20.57 -6.20
CA LEU A 470 -24.49 -20.49 -7.62
C LEU A 470 -24.09 -21.78 -8.35
N ILE A 471 -22.87 -22.29 -8.14
CA ILE A 471 -22.42 -23.55 -8.75
C ILE A 471 -23.35 -24.69 -8.34
N SER A 472 -23.58 -24.89 -7.04
CA SER A 472 -24.42 -25.99 -6.54
C SER A 472 -25.92 -25.86 -6.87
N GLN A 473 -26.39 -24.69 -7.30
CA GLN A 473 -27.79 -24.48 -7.72
C GLN A 473 -28.01 -24.78 -9.20
N TYR A 474 -27.02 -24.53 -10.05
CA TYR A 474 -27.14 -24.65 -11.52
C TYR A 474 -26.35 -25.82 -12.12
N THR A 475 -25.46 -26.46 -11.35
CA THR A 475 -24.57 -27.56 -11.79
C THR A 475 -24.30 -28.53 -10.64
N ASP A 476 -23.74 -29.69 -10.95
CA ASP A 476 -23.35 -30.70 -9.96
C ASP A 476 -22.29 -30.18 -8.99
N TRP A 477 -22.29 -30.68 -7.75
CA TRP A 477 -21.37 -30.20 -6.70
C TRP A 477 -19.89 -30.42 -7.05
N HIS A 478 -19.55 -31.38 -7.90
CA HIS A 478 -18.20 -31.59 -8.43
C HIS A 478 -17.64 -30.37 -9.17
N TRP A 479 -18.51 -29.55 -9.79
CA TRP A 479 -18.09 -28.33 -10.48
C TRP A 479 -17.45 -27.29 -9.56
N ILE A 480 -17.66 -27.37 -8.25
CA ILE A 480 -16.91 -26.57 -7.27
C ILE A 480 -15.42 -26.87 -7.39
N PHE A 481 -15.03 -28.14 -7.52
CA PHE A 481 -13.63 -28.56 -7.62
C PHE A 481 -13.05 -28.32 -9.02
N TRP A 482 -13.84 -28.50 -10.08
CA TRP A 482 -13.43 -28.14 -11.44
C TRP A 482 -13.20 -26.63 -11.60
N PHE A 483 -14.08 -25.79 -11.05
CA PHE A 483 -13.90 -24.34 -10.99
C PHE A 483 -12.61 -23.95 -10.25
N LEU A 484 -12.37 -24.54 -9.07
CA LEU A 484 -11.15 -24.30 -8.29
C LEU A 484 -9.87 -24.78 -8.99
N LEU A 485 -9.95 -25.88 -9.76
CA LEU A 485 -8.86 -26.40 -10.58
C LEU A 485 -8.52 -25.44 -11.74
N ILE A 486 -9.53 -24.98 -12.49
CA ILE A 486 -9.34 -24.06 -13.63
C ILE A 486 -8.80 -22.71 -13.14
N LEU A 487 -9.46 -22.10 -12.16
CA LEU A 487 -9.05 -20.80 -11.59
C LEU A 487 -7.65 -20.89 -10.97
N GLY A 488 -7.38 -21.98 -10.25
CA GLY A 488 -6.07 -22.25 -9.65
C GLY A 488 -4.99 -22.50 -10.71
N GLY A 489 -5.30 -23.21 -11.78
CA GLY A 489 -4.36 -23.56 -12.86
C GLY A 489 -3.92 -22.34 -13.67
N VAL A 490 -4.87 -21.47 -14.02
CA VAL A 490 -4.59 -20.19 -14.68
C VAL A 490 -3.72 -19.29 -13.80
N PHE A 491 -4.04 -19.18 -12.51
CA PHE A 491 -3.22 -18.40 -11.57
C PHE A 491 -1.83 -19.04 -11.35
N PHE A 492 -1.75 -20.36 -11.24
CA PHE A 492 -0.50 -21.10 -11.06
C PHE A 492 0.45 -20.91 -12.24
N LEU A 493 -0.06 -20.98 -13.48
CA LEU A 493 0.72 -20.69 -14.68
C LEU A 493 1.29 -19.25 -14.64
N PHE A 494 0.47 -18.27 -14.26
CA PHE A 494 0.91 -16.88 -14.13
C PHE A 494 1.95 -16.70 -13.01
N LEU A 495 1.78 -17.40 -11.88
CA LEU A 495 2.74 -17.40 -10.77
C LEU A 495 4.08 -18.03 -11.21
N VAL A 496 4.05 -19.18 -11.88
CA VAL A 496 5.24 -19.86 -12.40
C VAL A 496 5.97 -18.98 -13.42
N LEU A 497 5.29 -18.25 -14.29
CA LEU A 497 5.98 -17.40 -15.27
C LEU A 497 6.52 -16.10 -14.66
N PHE A 498 5.77 -15.44 -13.78
CA PHE A 498 6.00 -14.03 -13.45
C PHE A 498 6.33 -13.70 -11.99
N LEU A 499 6.14 -14.59 -11.01
CA LEU A 499 6.54 -14.32 -9.62
C LEU A 499 8.07 -14.40 -9.47
N PRO A 500 8.78 -13.30 -9.14
CA PRO A 500 10.22 -13.34 -8.92
C PRO A 500 10.59 -13.95 -7.56
N GLU A 501 11.81 -14.48 -7.45
CA GLU A 501 12.36 -14.86 -6.15
C GLU A 501 12.67 -13.62 -5.30
N THR A 502 12.37 -13.72 -4.01
CA THR A 502 12.44 -12.61 -3.04
C THR A 502 13.04 -13.01 -1.71
N CYS A 503 13.19 -14.31 -1.42
CA CYS A 503 13.77 -14.79 -0.18
C CYS A 503 15.20 -14.31 0.00
N ARG A 504 15.47 -13.60 1.10
CA ARG A 504 16.79 -12.98 1.34
C ARG A 504 17.94 -13.97 1.40
N LYS A 505 17.70 -15.21 1.83
CA LYS A 505 18.71 -16.29 1.83
C LYS A 505 19.02 -16.86 0.44
N VAL A 506 18.31 -16.43 -0.60
CA VAL A 506 18.46 -16.91 -1.99
C VAL A 506 18.96 -15.79 -2.92
N VAL A 507 18.50 -14.55 -2.71
CA VAL A 507 18.78 -13.40 -3.60
C VAL A 507 19.30 -12.13 -2.87
N GLY A 508 19.61 -12.22 -1.57
CA GLY A 508 20.08 -11.07 -0.78
C GLY A 508 19.03 -9.96 -0.68
N ASP A 509 19.38 -8.74 -1.10
CA ASP A 509 18.48 -7.59 -1.23
C ASP A 509 17.71 -7.56 -2.58
N GLY A 510 17.88 -8.58 -3.42
CA GLY A 510 17.38 -8.66 -4.80
C GLY A 510 18.40 -8.27 -5.88
N SER A 511 19.65 -8.01 -5.52
CA SER A 511 20.78 -7.81 -6.44
C SER A 511 21.32 -9.11 -7.05
N ILE A 512 21.44 -10.16 -6.23
CA ILE A 512 22.00 -11.48 -6.61
C ILE A 512 20.95 -12.26 -7.42
N PRO A 513 21.32 -12.90 -8.54
CA PRO A 513 20.39 -13.71 -9.33
C PRO A 513 19.90 -14.95 -8.55
N PRO A 514 18.68 -15.45 -8.79
CA PRO A 514 18.24 -16.71 -8.21
C PRO A 514 18.94 -17.93 -8.86
N PRO A 515 19.09 -19.06 -8.14
CA PRO A 515 19.50 -20.33 -8.75
C PRO A 515 18.45 -20.83 -9.76
N PRO A 516 18.79 -21.75 -10.68
CA PRO A 516 17.92 -22.13 -11.80
C PRO A 516 16.49 -22.56 -11.40
N LEU A 517 16.34 -23.35 -10.33
CA LEU A 517 15.04 -23.80 -9.81
C LEU A 517 14.15 -22.65 -9.28
N ASN A 518 14.77 -21.55 -8.85
CA ASN A 518 14.09 -20.36 -8.33
C ASN A 518 14.00 -19.25 -9.38
N ASN A 519 14.45 -19.49 -10.61
CA ASN A 519 14.48 -18.47 -11.64
C ASN A 519 13.10 -18.27 -12.27
N SER A 520 12.79 -17.04 -12.67
CA SER A 520 11.53 -16.64 -13.30
C SER A 520 11.80 -15.83 -14.57
N VAL A 521 10.81 -15.68 -15.44
CA VAL A 521 10.96 -14.83 -16.65
C VAL A 521 11.26 -13.38 -16.25
N VAL A 522 10.64 -12.91 -15.16
CA VAL A 522 10.86 -11.57 -14.60
C VAL A 522 12.27 -11.41 -14.01
N ASP A 523 12.81 -12.42 -13.34
CA ASP A 523 14.19 -12.40 -12.83
C ASP A 523 15.21 -12.40 -13.99
N VAL A 524 15.04 -13.28 -14.99
CA VAL A 524 15.89 -13.29 -16.19
C VAL A 524 15.92 -11.93 -16.86
N ILE A 525 14.76 -11.29 -17.07
CA ILE A 525 14.68 -9.95 -17.66
C ILE A 525 15.31 -8.89 -16.73
N ARG A 526 15.08 -8.96 -15.40
CA ARG A 526 15.67 -8.01 -14.43
C ARG A 526 17.19 -8.08 -14.42
N HIS A 527 17.77 -9.27 -14.28
CA HIS A 527 19.22 -9.44 -14.18
C HIS A 527 19.93 -9.18 -15.53
N ARG A 528 19.31 -9.50 -16.67
CA ARG A 528 19.82 -9.06 -17.99
C ARG A 528 19.87 -7.53 -18.10
N ARG A 529 18.81 -6.81 -17.70
CA ARG A 529 18.79 -5.33 -17.69
C ARG A 529 19.82 -4.74 -16.72
N ARG A 530 19.97 -5.30 -15.51
CA ARG A 530 21.00 -4.87 -14.55
C ARG A 530 22.42 -5.05 -15.09
N LYS A 531 22.71 -6.21 -15.70
CA LYS A 531 24.02 -6.46 -16.35
C LYS A 531 24.30 -5.47 -17.47
N ALA A 532 23.30 -5.14 -18.29
CA ALA A 532 23.41 -4.11 -19.33
C ALA A 532 23.59 -2.68 -18.78
N GLN A 533 23.27 -2.44 -17.50
CA GLN A 533 23.48 -1.17 -16.79
C GLN A 533 24.79 -1.16 -15.98
N GLY A 534 25.65 -2.17 -16.11
CA GLY A 534 26.88 -2.29 -15.31
C GLY A 534 26.67 -2.66 -13.83
N LEU A 535 25.43 -2.95 -13.41
CA LEU A 535 25.07 -3.30 -12.04
C LEU A 535 25.31 -4.79 -11.77
N ILE A 536 26.58 -5.17 -11.69
CA ILE A 536 27.05 -6.54 -11.38
C ILE A 536 26.96 -6.78 -9.86
N PRO A 537 26.50 -7.95 -9.37
CA PRO A 537 26.53 -8.29 -7.95
C PRO A 537 27.96 -8.34 -7.40
N ASN A 538 28.14 -8.08 -6.10
CA ASN A 538 29.40 -8.32 -5.42
C ASN A 538 29.69 -9.84 -5.38
N PRO A 539 30.81 -10.33 -5.94
CA PRO A 539 31.13 -11.76 -5.97
C PRO A 539 31.20 -12.42 -4.59
N GLU A 540 31.64 -11.68 -3.56
CA GLU A 540 31.77 -12.20 -2.19
C GLU A 540 30.40 -12.43 -1.54
N GLU A 541 29.49 -11.45 -1.67
CA GLU A 541 28.11 -11.55 -1.20
C GLU A 541 27.35 -12.66 -1.94
N GLU A 542 27.57 -12.80 -3.26
CA GLU A 542 27.00 -13.92 -4.01
C GLU A 542 27.52 -15.26 -3.48
N ALA A 543 28.84 -15.42 -3.29
CA ALA A 543 29.42 -16.65 -2.75
C ALA A 543 28.89 -17.00 -1.34
N GLU A 544 28.74 -16.01 -0.45
CA GLU A 544 28.13 -16.23 0.87
C GLU A 544 26.66 -16.66 0.78
N VAL A 545 25.85 -15.98 -0.04
CA VAL A 545 24.44 -16.35 -0.23
C VAL A 545 24.31 -17.75 -0.84
N ARG A 546 25.19 -18.15 -1.76
CA ARG A 546 25.23 -19.52 -2.31
C ARG A 546 25.64 -20.57 -1.27
N ARG A 547 26.62 -20.27 -0.40
CA ARG A 547 27.03 -21.15 0.70
C ARG A 547 25.90 -21.37 1.73
N ASN A 548 25.11 -20.33 1.99
CA ASN A 548 24.02 -20.36 2.96
C ASN A 548 22.69 -20.92 2.39
N TYR A 549 22.57 -21.05 1.07
CA TYR A 549 21.41 -21.65 0.41
C TYR A 549 21.31 -23.15 0.70
N SER A 550 20.14 -23.63 1.12
CA SER A 550 19.91 -25.07 1.32
C SER A 550 18.48 -25.51 1.02
N LEU A 551 18.37 -26.53 0.16
CA LEU A 551 17.14 -27.27 -0.12
C LEU A 551 16.92 -28.31 0.99
N ARG A 552 16.37 -27.88 2.13
CA ARG A 552 15.98 -28.78 3.22
C ARG A 552 14.55 -29.25 3.05
N PHE A 553 14.26 -30.49 3.44
CA PHE A 553 12.90 -31.01 3.46
C PHE A 553 12.00 -30.17 4.42
N PRO A 554 10.71 -29.94 4.10
CA PRO A 554 9.78 -29.23 4.97
C PRO A 554 9.76 -29.82 6.39
N SER A 555 9.99 -28.99 7.42
CA SER A 555 9.98 -29.44 8.82
C SER A 555 9.24 -28.45 9.72
N PRO A 556 8.44 -28.92 10.69
CA PRO A 556 7.63 -28.06 11.56
C PRO A 556 8.42 -27.48 12.75
N MET A 557 9.64 -27.97 13.00
CA MET A 557 10.43 -27.65 14.19
C MET A 557 10.78 -26.16 14.36
N PRO A 558 11.06 -25.37 13.30
CA PRO A 558 11.21 -23.92 13.43
C PRO A 558 9.94 -23.25 13.97
N THR A 559 8.76 -23.71 13.54
CA THR A 559 7.45 -23.20 13.97
C THR A 559 7.20 -23.52 15.44
N PHE A 560 7.47 -24.76 15.89
CA PHE A 560 7.38 -25.13 17.31
C PHE A 560 8.29 -24.28 18.21
N LYS A 561 9.50 -23.94 17.77
CA LYS A 561 10.40 -23.05 18.53
C LYS A 561 9.86 -21.63 18.68
N ILE A 562 9.13 -21.13 17.69
CA ILE A 562 8.43 -19.83 17.75
C ILE A 562 7.19 -19.92 18.66
N LEU A 563 6.45 -21.04 18.65
CA LEU A 563 5.30 -21.25 19.53
C LEU A 563 5.67 -21.26 21.01
N LEU A 564 6.82 -21.84 21.38
CA LEU A 564 7.30 -21.92 22.76
C LEU A 564 7.90 -20.60 23.30
N ASP A 565 8.04 -19.56 22.48
CA ASP A 565 8.44 -18.23 22.92
C ASP A 565 7.24 -17.51 23.57
N PHE A 566 7.37 -17.11 24.84
CA PHE A 566 6.26 -16.58 25.64
C PHE A 566 5.63 -15.30 25.05
N GLU A 567 6.46 -14.38 24.56
CA GLU A 567 6.02 -13.14 23.91
C GLU A 567 5.16 -13.46 22.68
N THR A 568 5.64 -14.39 21.86
CA THR A 568 4.97 -14.84 20.66
C THR A 568 3.66 -15.57 20.99
N SER A 569 3.70 -16.56 21.90
CA SER A 569 2.52 -17.33 22.34
C SER A 569 1.37 -16.43 22.82
N ALA A 570 1.67 -15.37 23.58
CA ALA A 570 0.66 -14.39 24.01
C ALA A 570 -0.04 -13.67 22.84
N ILE A 571 0.72 -13.24 21.84
CA ILE A 571 0.20 -12.60 20.62
C ILE A 571 -0.66 -13.60 19.81
N LEU A 572 -0.20 -14.84 19.67
CA LEU A 572 -0.89 -15.88 18.91
C LEU A 572 -2.18 -16.34 19.57
N LEU A 573 -2.20 -16.51 20.90
CA LEU A 573 -3.41 -16.85 21.65
C LEU A 573 -4.48 -15.78 21.50
N THR A 574 -4.10 -14.50 21.62
CA THR A 574 -5.05 -13.38 21.44
C THR A 574 -5.58 -13.32 20.00
N THR A 575 -4.73 -13.55 19.01
CA THR A 575 -5.14 -13.59 17.59
C THR A 575 -6.06 -14.78 17.31
N GLY A 576 -5.74 -15.96 17.85
CA GLY A 576 -6.53 -17.17 17.68
C GLY A 576 -7.92 -17.06 18.31
N LEU A 577 -8.03 -16.55 19.54
CA LEU A 577 -9.33 -16.29 20.19
C LEU A 577 -10.18 -15.24 19.47
N LEU A 578 -9.53 -14.24 18.87
CA LEU A 578 -10.25 -13.28 18.03
C LEU A 578 -10.86 -13.96 16.79
N PHE A 579 -10.10 -14.82 16.10
CA PHE A 579 -10.61 -15.60 14.97
C PHE A 579 -11.60 -16.70 15.39
N ALA A 580 -11.51 -17.23 16.61
CA ALA A 580 -12.54 -18.08 17.19
C ALA A 580 -13.91 -17.36 17.18
N GLY A 581 -13.92 -16.07 17.56
CA GLY A 581 -15.08 -15.20 17.39
C GLY A 581 -15.54 -15.02 15.93
N PHE A 582 -14.61 -14.79 15.00
CA PHE A 582 -14.92 -14.72 13.56
C PHE A 582 -15.62 -15.98 13.03
N TYR A 583 -15.05 -17.15 13.32
CA TYR A 583 -15.58 -18.43 12.87
C TYR A 583 -16.91 -18.77 13.56
N ALA A 584 -17.08 -18.45 14.84
CA ALA A 584 -18.37 -18.56 15.53
C ALA A 584 -19.44 -17.64 14.94
N VAL A 585 -19.09 -16.40 14.57
CA VAL A 585 -20.01 -15.47 13.88
C VAL A 585 -20.34 -15.99 12.48
N MET A 586 -19.37 -16.49 11.72
CA MET A 586 -19.65 -17.08 10.40
C MET A 586 -20.57 -18.30 10.48
N THR A 587 -20.22 -19.29 11.31
CA THR A 587 -21.02 -20.52 11.48
C THR A 587 -22.41 -20.19 12.01
N GLY A 588 -22.52 -19.37 13.06
CA GLY A 588 -23.81 -19.00 13.63
C GLY A 588 -24.66 -18.13 12.70
N ALA A 589 -24.06 -17.23 11.91
CA ALA A 589 -24.77 -16.44 10.90
C ALA A 589 -25.48 -17.34 9.89
N SER A 590 -24.80 -18.39 9.38
CA SER A 590 -25.37 -19.33 8.40
C SER A 590 -26.74 -19.85 8.84
N THR A 591 -26.84 -20.34 10.08
CA THR A 591 -28.06 -20.92 10.64
C THR A 591 -29.05 -19.85 11.09
N SER A 592 -28.56 -18.77 11.71
CA SER A 592 -29.41 -17.76 12.34
C SER A 592 -30.23 -16.94 11.35
N PHE A 593 -29.69 -16.62 10.16
CA PHE A 593 -30.45 -15.90 9.14
C PHE A 593 -31.59 -16.76 8.54
N HIS A 594 -31.38 -18.06 8.37
CA HIS A 594 -32.45 -19.00 8.01
C HIS A 594 -33.51 -19.12 9.10
N THR A 595 -33.12 -19.33 10.37
CA THR A 595 -34.07 -19.62 11.44
C THR A 595 -34.88 -18.39 11.88
N ILE A 596 -34.22 -17.23 12.04
CA ILE A 596 -34.83 -16.00 12.57
C ILE A 596 -35.51 -15.18 11.47
N TYR A 597 -34.81 -14.92 10.36
CA TYR A 597 -35.29 -14.00 9.31
C TYR A 597 -35.90 -14.72 8.09
N LYS A 598 -35.96 -16.06 8.09
CA LYS A 598 -36.53 -16.90 7.02
C LYS A 598 -35.88 -16.66 5.65
N PHE A 599 -34.61 -16.32 5.64
CA PHE A 599 -33.85 -16.13 4.41
C PHE A 599 -33.65 -17.45 3.66
N ASN A 600 -33.55 -17.38 2.33
CA ASN A 600 -33.07 -18.48 1.50
C ASN A 600 -31.53 -18.54 1.47
N SER A 601 -30.95 -19.60 0.88
CA SER A 601 -29.50 -19.84 0.92
C SER A 601 -28.67 -18.72 0.30
N LEU A 602 -29.17 -18.12 -0.79
CA LEU A 602 -28.52 -16.97 -1.44
C LEU A 602 -28.60 -15.70 -0.56
N GLN A 603 -29.75 -15.42 0.05
CA GLN A 603 -29.92 -14.30 0.96
C GLN A 603 -29.04 -14.43 2.21
N ALA A 604 -28.93 -15.63 2.78
CA ALA A 604 -28.01 -15.92 3.88
C ALA A 604 -26.53 -15.76 3.45
N ALA A 605 -26.16 -16.22 2.25
CA ALA A 605 -24.82 -16.02 1.70
C ALA A 605 -24.46 -14.55 1.46
N LEU A 606 -25.40 -13.70 1.06
CA LEU A 606 -25.19 -12.25 0.92
C LEU A 606 -24.84 -11.57 2.25
N MET A 607 -25.19 -12.15 3.40
CA MET A 607 -24.86 -11.60 4.72
C MET A 607 -23.37 -11.76 5.10
N TYR A 608 -22.55 -12.43 4.29
CA TYR A 608 -21.08 -12.41 4.43
C TYR A 608 -20.41 -11.22 3.73
N LEU A 609 -21.11 -10.48 2.87
CA LEU A 609 -20.55 -9.28 2.22
C LEU A 609 -20.20 -8.14 3.20
N PRO A 610 -21.02 -7.82 4.23
CA PRO A 610 -20.68 -6.76 5.19
C PRO A 610 -19.37 -7.01 5.94
N ILE A 611 -19.14 -8.24 6.42
CA ILE A 611 -17.91 -8.58 7.16
C ILE A 611 -16.67 -8.52 6.25
N GLY A 612 -16.80 -8.94 4.98
CA GLY A 612 -15.77 -8.76 3.96
C GLY A 612 -15.47 -7.30 3.62
N ALA A 613 -16.52 -6.48 3.42
CA ALA A 613 -16.40 -5.05 3.14
C ALA A 613 -15.72 -4.31 4.30
N GLY A 614 -16.04 -4.66 5.55
CA GLY A 614 -15.33 -4.17 6.74
C GLY A 614 -13.85 -4.54 6.71
N GLY A 615 -13.53 -5.79 6.39
CA GLY A 615 -12.15 -6.27 6.23
C GLY A 615 -11.37 -5.52 5.15
N VAL A 616 -11.98 -5.25 3.99
CA VAL A 616 -11.38 -4.44 2.91
C VAL A 616 -11.17 -2.99 3.36
N MET A 617 -12.14 -2.36 4.03
CA MET A 617 -11.97 -1.02 4.61
C MET A 617 -10.84 -0.98 5.65
N SER A 618 -10.64 -2.06 6.38
CA SER A 618 -9.54 -2.19 7.35
C SER A 618 -8.18 -2.08 6.68
N ALA A 619 -8.01 -2.59 5.46
CA ALA A 619 -6.75 -2.50 4.74
C ALA A 619 -6.34 -1.03 4.45
N PHE A 620 -7.29 -0.17 4.12
CA PHE A 620 -7.05 1.26 3.82
C PHE A 620 -6.90 2.16 5.06
N THR A 621 -7.39 1.70 6.22
CA THR A 621 -7.41 2.46 7.48
C THR A 621 -6.29 2.01 8.42
N THR A 622 -6.27 0.73 8.79
CA THR A 622 -5.33 0.14 9.75
C THR A 622 -3.88 0.28 9.31
N GLY A 623 -3.56 -0.03 8.05
CA GLY A 623 -2.17 0.02 7.55
C GLY A 623 -1.54 1.42 7.66
N ARG A 624 -2.32 2.46 7.33
CA ARG A 624 -1.89 3.88 7.47
C ARG A 624 -1.73 4.28 8.94
N LEU A 625 -2.63 3.83 9.81
CA LEU A 625 -2.58 4.13 11.24
C LEU A 625 -1.38 3.47 11.93
N VAL A 626 -1.06 2.22 11.56
CA VAL A 626 0.12 1.47 12.01
C VAL A 626 1.43 2.15 11.58
N ASP A 627 1.52 2.59 10.33
CA ASP A 627 2.71 3.29 9.82
C ASP A 627 2.84 4.71 10.43
N TRP A 628 1.72 5.40 10.67
CA TRP A 628 1.69 6.69 11.36
C TRP A 628 2.16 6.57 12.82
N ASN A 629 1.65 5.59 13.59
CA ASN A 629 2.03 5.45 15.00
C ASN A 629 3.49 5.02 15.14
N TYR A 630 3.98 4.16 14.24
CA TYR A 630 5.42 3.84 14.13
C TYR A 630 6.26 5.10 13.95
N ARG A 631 5.93 5.96 12.97
CA ARG A 631 6.65 7.23 12.72
C ARG A 631 6.50 8.24 13.87
N ARG A 632 5.43 8.16 14.67
CA ARG A 632 5.24 8.98 15.89
C ARG A 632 6.19 8.54 16.99
N HIS A 633 6.29 7.23 17.24
CA HIS A 633 7.23 6.67 18.23
C HIS A 633 8.69 6.82 17.80
N ALA A 634 9.03 6.59 16.53
CA ALA A 634 10.39 6.75 16.03
C ALA A 634 10.90 8.20 16.19
N ARG A 635 10.06 9.20 15.88
CA ARG A 635 10.37 10.62 16.13
C ARG A 635 10.58 10.94 17.61
N ARG A 636 9.80 10.34 18.51
CA ARG A 636 9.98 10.49 19.97
C ARG A 636 11.25 9.82 20.49
N ALA A 637 11.74 8.79 19.81
CA ALA A 637 12.98 8.08 20.13
C ALA A 637 14.22 8.65 19.41
N GLY A 638 14.10 9.74 18.66
CA GLY A 638 15.21 10.32 17.88
C GLY A 638 15.69 9.48 16.69
N LEU A 639 14.95 8.43 16.30
CA LEU A 639 15.38 7.49 15.26
C LEU A 639 15.05 8.04 13.85
N PRO A 640 16.05 8.23 12.98
CA PRO A 640 15.82 8.68 11.60
C PRO A 640 15.12 7.59 10.79
N VAL A 641 13.91 7.86 10.31
CA VAL A 641 13.14 6.93 9.48
C VAL A 641 13.41 7.20 8.01
N VAL A 642 14.54 6.71 7.52
CA VAL A 642 14.88 6.78 6.08
C VAL A 642 14.11 5.71 5.30
N LYS A 643 13.60 6.09 4.13
CA LYS A 643 12.80 5.19 3.28
C LYS A 643 13.67 4.12 2.64
N ASN A 644 13.18 2.88 2.60
CA ASN A 644 13.90 1.70 2.09
C ASN A 644 15.21 1.36 2.83
N VAL A 645 15.50 1.98 3.97
CA VAL A 645 16.60 1.60 4.88
C VAL A 645 15.98 0.89 6.09
N ARG A 646 16.71 -0.08 6.67
CA ARG A 646 16.28 -0.75 7.91
C ARG A 646 16.91 -0.02 9.11
N PRO A 647 16.14 0.74 9.91
CA PRO A 647 16.69 1.33 11.13
C PRO A 647 17.04 0.22 12.13
N ASP A 648 18.05 0.46 12.97
CA ASP A 648 18.22 -0.39 14.15
C ASP A 648 17.02 -0.19 15.09
N ILE A 649 16.31 -1.28 15.35
CA ILE A 649 15.15 -1.32 16.23
C ILE A 649 15.49 -1.92 17.60
N SER A 650 16.75 -2.26 17.88
CA SER A 650 17.14 -2.99 19.10
C SER A 650 16.70 -2.30 20.39
N ASN A 651 16.81 -0.97 20.45
CA ASN A 651 16.33 -0.12 21.55
C ASN A 651 14.95 0.54 21.29
N PHE A 652 14.29 0.20 20.18
CA PHE A 652 12.96 0.71 19.84
C PHE A 652 11.85 -0.22 20.35
N ASN A 653 10.91 0.32 21.12
CA ASN A 653 9.73 -0.44 21.59
C ASN A 653 8.66 -0.50 20.49
N ILE A 654 8.90 -1.39 19.52
CA ILE A 654 7.99 -1.65 18.41
C ILE A 654 6.71 -2.34 18.88
N GLU A 655 6.81 -3.14 19.96
CA GLU A 655 5.72 -3.87 20.58
C GLU A 655 4.62 -2.91 20.99
N ARG A 656 4.96 -1.87 21.77
CA ARG A 656 4.06 -0.78 22.12
C ARG A 656 3.56 0.00 20.91
N ALA A 657 4.45 0.35 19.98
CA ALA A 657 4.09 1.14 18.80
C ALA A 657 3.03 0.46 17.90
N ARG A 658 3.04 -0.88 17.84
CA ARG A 658 1.99 -1.68 17.19
C ARG A 658 0.78 -1.89 18.11
N LEU A 659 0.98 -2.33 19.36
CA LEU A 659 -0.13 -2.73 20.25
C LEU A 659 -1.05 -1.57 20.67
N GLU A 660 -0.55 -0.33 20.74
CA GLU A 660 -1.39 0.87 20.91
C GLU A 660 -2.43 1.03 19.79
N VAL A 661 -2.19 0.47 18.59
CA VAL A 661 -3.17 0.41 17.50
C VAL A 661 -4.02 -0.87 17.57
N ALA A 662 -3.42 -2.01 17.92
CA ALA A 662 -4.14 -3.29 17.99
C ALA A 662 -5.23 -3.31 19.08
N LEU A 663 -4.95 -2.77 20.26
CA LEU A 663 -5.83 -2.87 21.43
C LEU A 663 -7.22 -2.22 21.22
N PRO A 664 -7.35 -0.97 20.72
CA PRO A 664 -8.67 -0.39 20.42
C PRO A 664 -9.48 -1.23 19.43
N TYR A 665 -8.85 -1.70 18.35
CA TYR A 665 -9.52 -2.59 17.38
C TYR A 665 -9.97 -3.90 18.01
N TYR A 666 -9.16 -4.48 18.89
CA TYR A 666 -9.46 -5.73 19.56
C TYR A 666 -10.71 -5.61 20.46
N TYR A 667 -10.80 -4.56 21.28
CA TYR A 667 -11.98 -4.33 22.11
C TYR A 667 -13.22 -3.99 21.28
N ILE A 668 -13.11 -3.15 20.25
CA ILE A 668 -14.23 -2.83 19.34
C ILE A 668 -14.79 -4.10 18.70
N SER A 669 -13.93 -5.01 18.23
CA SER A 669 -14.34 -6.28 17.61
C SER A 669 -15.12 -7.16 18.58
N ASN A 670 -14.63 -7.34 19.82
CA ASN A 670 -15.33 -8.15 20.82
C ASN A 670 -16.65 -7.50 21.26
N ILE A 671 -16.71 -6.18 21.45
CA ILE A 671 -17.94 -5.46 21.79
C ILE A 671 -18.98 -5.58 20.66
N ALA A 672 -18.55 -5.47 19.39
CA ALA A 672 -19.43 -5.65 18.24
C ALA A 672 -19.98 -7.08 18.13
N MET A 673 -19.17 -8.10 18.48
CA MET A 673 -19.62 -9.50 18.55
C MET A 673 -20.64 -9.74 19.68
N VAL A 674 -20.45 -9.15 20.86
CA VAL A 674 -21.44 -9.18 21.95
C VAL A 674 -22.76 -8.56 21.48
N ALA A 675 -22.68 -7.33 20.92
CA ALA A 675 -23.85 -6.63 20.41
C ALA A 675 -24.58 -7.45 19.32
N TYR A 676 -23.84 -8.09 18.41
CA TYR A 676 -24.40 -8.96 17.37
C TYR A 676 -25.22 -10.11 17.98
N GLY A 677 -24.67 -10.84 18.97
CA GLY A 677 -25.37 -11.94 19.62
C GLY A 677 -26.68 -11.52 20.30
N TRP A 678 -26.70 -10.37 20.97
CA TRP A 678 -27.90 -9.84 21.61
C TRP A 678 -28.94 -9.29 20.62
N VAL A 679 -28.48 -8.67 19.53
CA VAL A 679 -29.34 -8.16 18.44
C VAL A 679 -30.03 -9.31 17.69
N MET A 680 -29.29 -10.38 17.39
CA MET A 680 -29.86 -11.60 16.79
C MET A 680 -30.81 -12.30 17.77
N GLY A 681 -30.41 -12.47 19.03
CA GLY A 681 -31.25 -13.07 20.08
C GLY A 681 -32.58 -12.35 20.32
N ARG A 682 -32.60 -11.00 20.20
CA ARG A 682 -33.83 -10.18 20.29
C ARG A 682 -34.58 -10.02 18.96
N LYS A 683 -34.15 -10.68 17.87
CA LYS A 683 -34.80 -10.63 16.55
C LYS A 683 -35.00 -9.19 16.00
N VAL A 684 -34.03 -8.32 16.26
CA VAL A 684 -34.07 -6.89 15.86
C VAL A 684 -34.06 -6.76 14.33
N HIS A 685 -34.48 -5.62 13.79
CA HIS A 685 -34.45 -5.36 12.34
C HIS A 685 -33.07 -5.63 11.70
N ILE A 686 -33.08 -6.21 10.50
CA ILE A 686 -31.90 -6.74 9.76
C ILE A 686 -30.75 -5.74 9.54
N SER A 687 -31.01 -4.44 9.56
CA SER A 687 -29.96 -3.42 9.47
C SER A 687 -28.96 -3.48 10.62
N ALA A 688 -29.41 -3.80 11.84
CA ALA A 688 -28.55 -3.87 13.02
C ALA A 688 -27.47 -4.97 12.93
N PRO A 689 -27.79 -6.26 12.66
CA PRO A 689 -26.75 -7.28 12.51
C PRO A 689 -25.88 -7.03 11.28
N VAL A 690 -26.39 -6.47 10.18
CA VAL A 690 -25.58 -6.11 9.00
C VAL A 690 -24.49 -5.07 9.35
N ILE A 691 -24.85 -4.01 10.09
CA ILE A 691 -23.88 -3.00 10.55
C ILE A 691 -22.87 -3.61 11.53
N LEU A 692 -23.31 -4.47 12.45
CA LEU A 692 -22.43 -5.11 13.42
C LEU A 692 -21.47 -6.12 12.78
N LEU A 693 -21.89 -6.85 11.75
CA LEU A 693 -21.01 -7.71 10.95
C LEU A 693 -19.93 -6.90 10.24
N PHE A 694 -20.27 -5.73 9.69
CA PHE A 694 -19.30 -4.81 9.09
C PHE A 694 -18.29 -4.25 10.10
N ILE A 695 -18.75 -3.79 11.26
CA ILE A 695 -17.86 -3.29 12.35
C ILE A 695 -16.95 -4.41 12.86
N THR A 696 -17.52 -5.60 13.08
CA THR A 696 -16.77 -6.80 13.49
C THR A 696 -15.69 -7.11 12.45
N GLY A 697 -16.02 -7.18 11.16
CA GLY A 697 -15.04 -7.38 10.10
C GLY A 697 -13.93 -6.33 10.09
N TRP A 698 -14.28 -5.05 10.13
CA TRP A 698 -13.31 -3.96 10.14
C TRP A 698 -12.32 -4.05 11.30
N ALA A 699 -12.83 -4.29 12.51
CA ALA A 699 -12.03 -4.29 13.73
C ALA A 699 -11.26 -5.61 13.95
N LEU A 700 -11.86 -6.74 13.58
CA LEU A 700 -11.23 -8.05 13.64
C LEU A 700 -10.03 -8.14 12.68
N ILE A 701 -10.25 -7.73 11.43
CA ILE A 701 -9.19 -7.70 10.43
C ILE A 701 -8.14 -6.66 10.81
N GLY A 702 -8.54 -5.51 11.36
CA GLY A 702 -7.62 -4.47 11.83
C GLY A 702 -6.64 -5.02 12.87
N THR A 703 -7.17 -5.63 13.93
CA THR A 703 -6.35 -6.29 14.96
C THR A 703 -5.42 -7.34 14.35
N SER A 704 -5.96 -8.23 13.52
CA SER A 704 -5.20 -9.28 12.84
C SER A 704 -4.05 -8.73 12.00
N GLN A 705 -4.26 -7.64 11.25
CA GLN A 705 -3.19 -6.98 10.49
C GLN A 705 -2.08 -6.50 11.42
N VAL A 706 -2.42 -5.80 12.51
CA VAL A 706 -1.42 -5.21 13.41
C VAL A 706 -0.61 -6.30 14.12
N LEU A 707 -1.25 -7.36 14.59
CA LEU A 707 -0.57 -8.48 15.25
C LEU A 707 0.30 -9.29 14.27
N ASN A 708 -0.14 -9.50 13.03
CA ASN A 708 0.72 -10.10 11.99
C ASN A 708 1.93 -9.22 11.64
N VAL A 709 1.76 -7.89 11.53
CA VAL A 709 2.89 -6.96 11.33
C VAL A 709 3.89 -7.07 12.48
N LEU A 710 3.41 -7.11 13.73
CA LEU A 710 4.26 -7.30 14.91
C LEU A 710 5.00 -8.64 14.87
N MET A 711 4.35 -9.74 14.53
CA MET A 711 4.99 -11.07 14.38
C MET A 711 6.13 -11.06 13.36
N VAL A 712 5.94 -10.41 12.21
CA VAL A 712 6.95 -10.28 11.14
C VAL A 712 8.07 -9.30 11.51
N ASP A 713 7.80 -8.34 12.40
CA ASP A 713 8.81 -7.46 13.01
C ASP A 713 9.63 -8.16 14.12
N LEU A 714 9.02 -9.06 14.92
CA LEU A 714 9.68 -9.82 15.99
C LEU A 714 10.58 -10.97 15.50
N TRP A 715 10.29 -11.53 14.32
CA TRP A 715 10.99 -12.68 13.73
C TRP A 715 11.54 -12.40 12.31
N PRO A 716 12.50 -11.46 12.15
CA PRO A 716 13.09 -11.15 10.85
C PRO A 716 13.80 -12.38 10.24
N GLY A 717 13.60 -12.62 8.95
CA GLY A 717 14.17 -13.78 8.24
C GLY A 717 13.55 -15.15 8.57
N LYS A 718 12.54 -15.18 9.45
CA LYS A 718 11.68 -16.33 9.79
C LYS A 718 10.19 -15.94 9.70
N SER A 719 9.87 -14.95 8.86
CA SER A 719 8.57 -14.26 8.78
C SER A 719 7.43 -15.17 8.33
N ALA A 720 7.71 -16.06 7.36
CA ALA A 720 6.75 -17.08 6.96
C ALA A 720 6.50 -18.06 8.11
N THR A 721 7.56 -18.54 8.78
CA THR A 721 7.45 -19.46 9.93
C THR A 721 6.63 -18.85 11.07
N ALA A 722 6.86 -17.56 11.39
CA ALA A 722 6.07 -16.82 12.37
C ALA A 722 4.59 -16.68 11.97
N THR A 723 4.31 -16.50 10.68
CA THR A 723 2.92 -16.44 10.18
C THR A 723 2.24 -17.82 10.20
N ALA A 724 2.98 -18.90 9.95
CA ALA A 724 2.46 -20.27 10.06
C ALA A 724 2.06 -20.62 11.50
N ALA A 725 2.85 -20.20 12.49
CA ALA A 725 2.50 -20.31 13.91
C ALA A 725 1.16 -19.61 14.24
N ASN A 726 0.88 -18.47 13.60
CA ASN A 726 -0.38 -17.75 13.75
C ASN A 726 -1.55 -18.50 13.10
N ASN A 727 -1.37 -19.03 11.88
CA ASN A 727 -2.40 -19.82 11.20
C ASN A 727 -2.82 -21.06 12.01
N LEU A 728 -1.89 -21.73 12.71
CA LEU A 728 -2.23 -22.86 13.59
C LEU A 728 -3.23 -22.43 14.67
N PHE A 729 -2.88 -21.45 15.51
CA PHE A 729 -3.77 -20.95 16.57
C PHE A 729 -5.11 -20.44 16.03
N ARG A 730 -5.07 -19.77 14.87
CA ARG A 730 -6.24 -19.23 14.18
C ARG A 730 -7.24 -20.31 13.75
N CYS A 731 -6.73 -21.39 13.17
CA CYS A 731 -7.57 -22.42 12.58
C CYS A 731 -8.09 -23.41 13.62
N GLU A 732 -7.27 -23.82 14.60
CA GLU A 732 -7.70 -24.74 15.65
C GLU A 732 -8.73 -24.12 16.60
N LEU A 733 -8.50 -22.88 17.07
CA LEU A 733 -9.48 -22.18 17.90
C LEU A 733 -10.72 -21.74 17.10
N GLY A 734 -10.56 -21.48 15.80
CA GLY A 734 -11.66 -21.29 14.86
C GLY A 734 -12.57 -22.52 14.76
N ALA A 735 -11.97 -23.70 14.52
CA ALA A 735 -12.70 -24.96 14.44
C ALA A 735 -13.40 -25.31 15.76
N ALA A 736 -12.72 -25.14 16.90
CA ALA A 736 -13.32 -25.36 18.22
C ALA A 736 -14.54 -24.45 18.48
N ALA A 737 -14.46 -23.16 18.13
CA ALA A 737 -15.56 -22.23 18.31
C ALA A 737 -16.71 -22.46 17.31
N SER A 738 -16.43 -22.83 16.05
CA SER A 738 -17.45 -23.26 15.09
C SER A 738 -18.19 -24.52 15.55
N ALA A 739 -17.51 -25.47 16.17
CA ALA A 739 -18.15 -26.66 16.74
C ALA A 739 -18.99 -26.33 18.00
N ALA A 740 -18.52 -25.41 18.84
CA ALA A 740 -19.19 -25.05 20.09
C ALA A 740 -20.37 -24.08 19.92
N ILE A 741 -20.35 -23.16 18.94
CA ILE A 741 -21.31 -22.05 18.89
C ILE A 741 -22.77 -22.49 18.76
N SER A 742 -23.05 -23.52 17.94
CA SER A 742 -24.42 -24.02 17.74
C SER A 742 -25.00 -24.66 19.01
N PRO A 743 -24.37 -25.66 19.66
CA PRO A 743 -24.89 -26.21 20.91
C PRO A 743 -24.90 -25.19 22.05
N MET A 744 -23.93 -24.27 22.13
CA MET A 744 -23.98 -23.15 23.09
C MET A 744 -25.22 -22.27 22.85
N ALA A 745 -25.45 -21.83 21.61
CA ALA A 745 -26.60 -20.99 21.26
C ALA A 745 -27.94 -21.68 21.55
N SER A 746 -28.03 -23.00 21.40
CA SER A 746 -29.21 -23.78 21.79
C SER A 746 -29.41 -23.88 23.31
N ALA A 747 -28.33 -23.99 24.09
CA ALA A 747 -28.40 -24.20 25.54
C ALA A 747 -28.57 -22.92 26.37
N MET A 748 -27.87 -21.82 26.01
CA MET A 748 -27.89 -20.54 26.76
C MET A 748 -28.46 -19.36 25.96
N GLY A 749 -28.89 -19.59 24.72
CA GLY A 749 -29.34 -18.53 23.80
C GLY A 749 -28.17 -17.79 23.12
N GLN A 750 -28.45 -17.17 21.98
CA GLN A 750 -27.42 -16.53 21.14
C GLN A 750 -26.66 -15.41 21.86
N GLY A 751 -27.36 -14.57 22.63
CA GLY A 751 -26.75 -13.45 23.38
C GLY A 751 -25.64 -13.92 24.32
N TRP A 752 -25.93 -14.91 25.17
CA TRP A 752 -24.94 -15.46 26.10
C TRP A 752 -23.84 -16.27 25.42
N ALA A 753 -24.15 -16.99 24.34
CA ALA A 753 -23.15 -17.76 23.61
C ALA A 753 -22.02 -16.86 23.04
N TYR A 754 -22.39 -15.78 22.33
CA TYR A 754 -21.40 -14.80 21.84
C TYR A 754 -20.77 -13.97 22.96
N THR A 755 -21.51 -13.66 24.02
CA THR A 755 -20.96 -12.98 25.21
C THR A 755 -19.86 -13.80 25.88
N THR A 756 -20.07 -15.12 26.02
CA THR A 756 -19.08 -16.04 26.62
C THR A 756 -17.78 -16.07 25.80
N LEU A 757 -17.87 -16.18 24.47
CA LEU A 757 -16.68 -16.14 23.60
C LEU A 757 -15.94 -14.79 23.69
N ALA A 758 -16.68 -13.68 23.73
CA ALA A 758 -16.08 -12.35 23.88
C ALA A 758 -15.38 -12.17 25.24
N LEU A 759 -15.95 -12.70 26.33
CA LEU A 759 -15.33 -12.66 27.66
C LEU A 759 -14.05 -13.49 27.74
N ILE A 760 -14.05 -14.71 27.17
CA ILE A 760 -12.85 -15.56 27.08
C ILE A 760 -11.73 -14.85 26.30
N SER A 761 -12.09 -14.20 25.19
CA SER A 761 -11.17 -13.37 24.40
C SER A 761 -10.61 -12.22 25.27
N ILE A 762 -11.49 -11.36 25.81
CA ILE A 762 -11.10 -10.18 26.60
C ILE A 762 -10.23 -10.54 27.82
N ALA A 763 -10.47 -11.69 28.47
CA ALA A 763 -9.69 -12.18 29.60
C ALA A 763 -8.20 -12.42 29.27
N VAL A 764 -7.85 -12.63 28.00
CA VAL A 764 -6.46 -12.77 27.51
C VAL A 764 -5.82 -11.43 27.14
N SER A 765 -6.61 -10.35 27.00
CA SER A 765 -6.08 -9.01 26.67
C SER A 765 -4.99 -8.45 27.61
N PRO A 766 -4.93 -8.77 28.92
CA PRO A 766 -3.82 -8.33 29.79
C PRO A 766 -2.46 -8.82 29.31
N PHE A 767 -2.37 -9.98 28.65
CA PHE A 767 -1.09 -10.47 28.10
C PHE A 767 -0.53 -9.53 27.03
N LEU A 768 -1.38 -8.93 26.18
CA LEU A 768 -0.92 -7.91 25.21
C LEU A 768 -0.39 -6.66 25.91
N TRP A 769 -1.01 -6.22 27.01
CA TRP A 769 -0.48 -5.11 27.80
C TRP A 769 0.89 -5.43 28.42
N VAL A 770 1.08 -6.66 28.91
CA VAL A 770 2.40 -7.10 29.40
C VAL A 770 3.43 -7.12 28.27
N VAL A 771 3.09 -7.58 27.07
CA VAL A 771 3.96 -7.53 25.88
C VAL A 771 4.32 -6.09 25.51
N ALA A 772 3.37 -5.16 25.51
CA ALA A 772 3.63 -3.75 25.19
C ALA A 772 4.64 -3.07 26.15
N VAL A 773 4.73 -3.54 27.41
CA VAL A 773 5.64 -2.99 28.43
C VAL A 773 6.96 -3.77 28.52
N LYS A 774 6.92 -5.11 28.49
CA LYS A 774 8.08 -5.99 28.74
C LYS A 774 8.70 -6.60 27.48
N GLY A 775 8.01 -6.58 26.34
CA GLY A 775 8.41 -7.26 25.10
C GLY A 775 9.82 -6.89 24.62
N ILE A 776 10.15 -5.59 24.58
CA ILE A 776 11.50 -5.12 24.26
C ILE A 776 12.61 -5.81 25.06
N LYS A 777 12.42 -6.06 26.36
CA LYS A 777 13.40 -6.76 27.21
C LYS A 777 13.50 -8.25 26.86
N TRP A 778 12.38 -8.88 26.50
CA TRP A 778 12.34 -10.27 26.06
C TRP A 778 13.00 -10.45 24.69
N ARG A 779 12.69 -9.57 23.73
CA ARG A 779 13.34 -9.51 22.41
C ARG A 779 14.84 -9.29 22.52
N GLN A 780 15.31 -8.34 23.33
CA GLN A 780 16.75 -8.12 23.57
C GLN A 780 17.43 -9.37 24.16
N LYS A 781 16.79 -10.03 25.14
CA LYS A 781 17.28 -11.30 25.71
C LYS A 781 17.30 -12.45 24.68
N ARG A 782 16.36 -12.47 23.74
CA ARG A 782 16.29 -13.44 22.63
C ARG A 782 17.41 -13.22 21.63
N ASN A 783 17.61 -11.99 21.16
CA ASN A 783 18.65 -11.64 20.19
C ASN A 783 20.05 -11.97 20.74
N ARG A 784 20.36 -11.57 21.97
CA ARG A 784 21.65 -11.88 22.61
C ARG A 784 21.93 -13.39 22.66
N LYS A 785 20.91 -14.21 22.96
CA LYS A 785 21.04 -15.68 22.93
C LYS A 785 21.21 -16.27 21.54
N GLU A 786 20.73 -15.62 20.48
CA GLU A 786 21.01 -16.05 19.09
C GLU A 786 22.42 -15.62 18.65
N GLU A 787 22.88 -14.44 19.08
CA GLU A 787 24.25 -13.93 18.87
C GLU A 787 25.30 -14.82 19.58
N GLU A 788 25.11 -15.10 20.88
CA GLU A 788 25.97 -16.00 21.66
C GLU A 788 26.12 -17.38 20.98
N LYS A 789 25.01 -17.96 20.48
CA LYS A 789 25.03 -19.23 19.74
C LYS A 789 25.69 -19.13 18.38
N ALA A 790 25.58 -17.99 17.70
CA ALA A 790 26.23 -17.77 16.41
C ALA A 790 27.74 -17.58 16.57
N SER A 791 28.22 -17.00 17.67
CA SER A 791 29.65 -16.98 18.02
C SER A 791 30.16 -18.37 18.41
N SER A 792 29.44 -19.09 19.28
CA SER A 792 29.84 -20.44 19.73
C SER A 792 29.74 -21.53 18.66
N ALA A 793 29.22 -21.23 17.47
CA ALA A 793 29.20 -22.13 16.31
C ALA A 793 30.18 -21.69 15.21
N LYS A 794 30.94 -20.61 15.44
CA LYS A 794 32.03 -20.11 14.58
C LYS A 794 33.41 -20.29 15.23
N ALA A 795 33.46 -20.35 16.56
CA ALA A 795 34.55 -20.93 17.33
C ALA A 795 34.43 -22.46 17.32
#